data_AF-A0A922DP90-F1
#
_entry.id   AF-A0A922DP90-F1
#
_cell.length_a   1.000
_cell.length_b   1.000
_cell.length_c   1.000
_cell.angle_alpha   90.00
_cell.angle_beta   90.00
_cell.angle_gamma   90.00
#
_symmetry.space_group_name_H-M   'P 1'
#
loop_
_entity.id
_entity.type
_entity.pdbx_description
1 polymer ?
#
loop_
_entity_poly.entity_id
_entity_poly.type
_entity_poly.pdbx_seq_one_letter_code
_entity_poly.pdbx_strand_id
1 'polypeptide(L)'
;MTEVASSVVHEVLGRRAQDVDEPIIDYIINVLADEDFDFGVDGEGAFDAIGEILVSAECVTDFTECRSVCSKLSEKFGKHGLVKAKPTVRSLATPFRMNEGMDEEEVPKKKPEVMDGPVLSERERAKLARDKRKEERQREAQYQMHLAEMEAARAGMPVICVNHDNRGGPTVKDIHLENFDISVGGRDLIVEGSVTLSFGRHYGLVGRNGTGKTTFLRYMALHAIDGIPNNCQILHVEQEVVGDDTTALQCVLNSDVERTQLLEEEARLVAQQRELEFEDETVKENGDLDKVIDKDAISQRLEEIYKRLDLIDADSAESRAASILAGLSFSSDMQKKATKTFSGGWRMRIALARALFIEPDLLLLDEPTNHLDLHAVLWLESYLVKWPKTVIVVSHAREFLNTVVTDILHLHGQKLTAYKGNYDIFERTREEQLKNQQKAIEANERSRAHMQAFIDKFRYNAKRASLVQSRIKALDRLGHMDEIVNDPDYKFEFPTPDDRPGPPVISFSDASFGYPGGPLLFHNLNFGIDLDSRVAMVGPNGIGKSTILKLIAGELQPSSGTVFRSAKVRIAVFSQHHVDGLDLSSNPLLYMMRCYPGVPEQKLRAHLGSFGVTGNLALQPMYTLSGFGCCGGTNSGPCFVSRRHTHG
;
A
#
# COMPACT_ATOMS: atom_id res chain seq x y z
N MET A 1 31.15 37.11 23.33
CA MET A 1 30.28 37.51 22.20
C MET A 1 28.95 38.08 22.67
N THR A 2 28.32 37.48 23.67
CA THR A 2 27.09 37.97 24.32
C THR A 2 27.15 39.41 24.83
N GLU A 3 28.26 39.88 25.43
CA GLU A 3 28.39 41.29 25.87
C GLU A 3 28.39 42.28 24.69
N VAL A 4 29.04 41.92 23.57
CA VAL A 4 29.07 42.74 22.35
C VAL A 4 27.70 42.72 21.66
N ALA A 5 27.06 41.54 21.59
CA ALA A 5 25.72 41.40 21.07
C ALA A 5 24.69 42.20 21.87
N SER A 6 24.78 42.17 23.20
CA SER A 6 23.95 42.98 24.11
C SER A 6 24.10 44.48 23.81
N SER A 7 25.35 44.97 23.71
CA SER A 7 25.61 46.36 23.35
C SER A 7 24.99 46.74 22.00
N VAL A 8 25.12 45.89 20.98
CA VAL A 8 24.57 46.17 19.64
C VAL A 8 23.04 46.15 19.64
N VAL A 9 22.41 45.19 20.33
CA VAL A 9 20.95 45.10 20.43
C VAL A 9 20.38 46.33 21.14
N HIS A 10 20.97 46.75 22.27
CA HIS A 10 20.53 47.96 22.98
C HIS A 10 20.81 49.24 22.19
N GLU A 11 21.87 49.29 21.39
CA GLU A 11 22.17 50.43 20.53
C GLU A 11 21.20 50.56 19.34
N VAL A 12 20.71 49.44 18.79
CA VAL A 12 19.77 49.44 17.66
C VAL A 12 18.32 49.64 18.11
N LEU A 13 17.90 48.99 19.20
CA LEU A 13 16.54 49.14 19.74
C LEU A 13 16.37 50.43 20.57
N GLY A 14 17.46 50.96 21.13
CA GLY A 14 17.47 52.24 21.85
C GLY A 14 16.50 52.26 23.03
N ARG A 15 15.68 53.31 23.13
CA ARG A 15 14.67 53.45 24.20
C ARG A 15 13.62 52.33 24.18
N ARG A 16 13.40 51.68 23.04
CA ARG A 16 12.41 50.61 22.87
C ARG A 16 12.78 49.33 23.63
N ALA A 17 14.06 49.13 23.92
CA ALA A 17 14.51 48.01 24.75
C ALA A 17 14.32 48.24 26.26
N GLN A 18 13.99 49.47 26.70
CA GLN A 18 13.80 49.80 28.12
C GLN A 18 12.36 49.51 28.60
N ASP A 19 11.40 49.48 27.67
CA ASP A 19 9.98 49.26 27.94
C ASP A 19 9.58 47.77 27.78
N VAL A 20 10.54 46.88 27.53
CA VAL A 20 10.35 45.46 27.25
C VAL A 20 10.89 44.62 28.41
N ASP A 21 10.18 43.54 28.73
CA ASP A 21 10.60 42.60 29.78
C ASP A 21 12.02 42.07 29.52
N GLU A 22 12.88 42.14 30.54
CA GLU A 22 14.29 41.72 30.51
C GLU A 22 14.51 40.30 29.93
N PRO A 23 13.66 39.28 30.21
CA PRO A 23 13.76 37.96 29.59
C PRO A 23 13.60 37.94 28.06
N ILE A 24 12.82 38.86 27.49
CA ILE A 24 12.60 38.95 26.04
C ILE A 24 13.85 39.53 25.36
N ILE A 25 14.44 40.55 25.98
CA ILE A 25 15.70 41.14 25.49
C ILE A 25 16.85 40.12 25.60
N ASP A 26 16.93 39.37 26.71
CA ASP A 26 17.92 38.30 26.86
C ASP A 26 17.75 37.20 25.82
N TYR A 27 16.50 36.83 25.49
CA TYR A 27 16.25 35.87 24.41
C TYR A 27 16.76 36.37 23.06
N ILE A 28 16.45 37.63 22.70
CA ILE A 28 16.91 38.25 21.44
C ILE A 28 18.44 38.29 21.38
N ILE A 29 19.10 38.68 22.48
CA ILE A 29 20.55 38.74 22.55
C ILE A 29 21.16 37.34 22.37
N ASN A 30 20.60 36.32 23.03
CA ASN A 30 21.12 34.96 22.94
C ASN A 30 20.95 34.35 21.54
N VAL A 31 19.81 34.60 20.88
CA VAL A 31 19.58 34.14 19.51
C VAL A 31 20.56 34.78 18.53
N LEU A 32 20.76 36.10 18.63
CA LEU A 32 21.67 36.83 17.73
C LEU A 32 23.16 36.66 18.08
N ALA A 33 23.48 36.19 19.28
CA ALA A 33 24.85 35.92 19.73
C ALA A 33 25.32 34.50 19.42
N ASP A 34 24.46 33.64 18.89
CA ASP A 34 24.82 32.27 18.49
C ASP A 34 25.84 32.32 17.32
N GLU A 35 26.94 31.57 17.47
CA GLU A 35 28.07 31.52 16.51
C GLU A 35 27.69 30.99 15.12
N ASP A 36 26.58 30.27 15.05
CA ASP A 36 26.04 29.67 13.83
C ASP A 36 24.78 30.39 13.32
N PHE A 37 24.40 31.53 13.92
CA PHE A 37 23.26 32.33 13.46
C PHE A 37 23.52 32.97 12.09
N ASP A 38 22.67 32.66 11.09
CA ASP A 38 22.73 33.25 9.76
C ASP A 38 21.77 34.45 9.67
N PHE A 39 22.33 35.65 9.61
CA PHE A 39 21.55 36.88 9.47
C PHE A 39 20.85 37.02 8.10
N GLY A 40 21.22 36.21 7.11
CA GLY A 40 20.67 36.29 5.75
C GLY A 40 21.07 37.56 4.99
N VAL A 41 20.60 37.68 3.75
CA VAL A 41 20.79 38.91 2.94
C VAL A 41 19.95 40.03 3.55
N ASP A 42 20.55 41.19 3.79
CA ASP A 42 19.89 42.37 4.35
C ASP A 42 19.11 42.15 5.67
N GLY A 43 19.46 41.11 6.45
CA GLY A 43 18.84 40.83 7.74
C GLY A 43 17.57 39.98 7.68
N GLU A 44 17.28 39.31 6.56
CA GLU A 44 16.11 38.41 6.44
C GLU A 44 16.12 37.28 7.47
N GLY A 45 17.27 36.67 7.77
CA GLY A 45 17.37 35.61 8.78
C GLY A 45 17.10 36.12 10.20
N ALA A 46 17.48 37.38 10.49
CA ALA A 46 17.11 38.04 11.74
C ALA A 46 15.60 38.34 11.80
N PHE A 47 14.99 38.78 10.69
CA PHE A 47 13.55 39.01 10.62
C PHE A 47 12.75 37.71 10.87
N ASP A 48 13.17 36.59 10.28
CA ASP A 48 12.49 35.31 10.46
C ASP A 48 12.63 34.77 11.90
N ALA A 49 13.76 35.03 12.57
CA ALA A 49 14.03 34.51 13.91
C ALA A 49 13.39 35.33 15.04
N ILE A 50 13.41 36.67 14.94
CA ILE A 50 12.98 37.56 16.04
C ILE A 50 11.89 38.55 15.64
N GLY A 51 11.43 38.54 14.38
CA GLY A 51 10.52 39.56 13.85
C GLY A 51 9.15 39.57 14.50
N GLU A 52 8.56 38.39 14.74
CA GLU A 52 7.29 38.28 15.47
C GLU A 52 7.42 38.75 16.92
N ILE A 53 8.55 38.43 17.56
CA ILE A 53 8.82 38.80 18.95
C ILE A 53 8.94 40.32 19.07
N LEU A 54 9.66 40.97 18.15
CA LEU A 54 9.81 42.42 18.13
C LEU A 54 8.48 43.15 17.95
N VAL A 55 7.57 42.63 17.13
CA VAL A 55 6.23 43.21 16.93
C VAL A 55 5.34 42.95 18.16
N SER A 56 5.37 41.72 18.70
CA SER A 56 4.54 41.35 19.85
C SER A 56 4.93 42.05 21.16
N ALA A 57 6.21 42.39 21.31
CA ALA A 57 6.76 43.15 22.43
C ALA A 57 6.66 44.68 22.25
N GLU A 58 5.96 45.15 21.20
CA GLU A 58 5.80 46.58 20.87
C GLU A 58 7.14 47.33 20.62
N CYS A 59 8.23 46.60 20.34
CA CYS A 59 9.53 47.19 19.98
C CYS A 59 9.49 47.87 18.60
N VAL A 60 8.56 47.47 17.73
CA VAL A 60 8.35 48.00 16.38
C VAL A 60 6.86 48.03 16.09
N THR A 61 6.42 49.03 15.32
CA THR A 61 4.99 49.28 15.09
C THR A 61 4.37 48.36 14.04
N ASP A 62 5.17 47.90 13.07
CA ASP A 62 4.73 47.00 12.02
C ASP A 62 5.90 46.13 11.48
N PHE A 63 5.54 45.14 10.65
CA PHE A 63 6.53 44.25 10.03
C PHE A 63 7.44 44.95 9.02
N THR A 64 7.05 46.11 8.48
CA THR A 64 7.92 46.89 7.56
C THR A 64 9.04 47.62 8.31
N GLU A 65 8.73 48.21 9.47
CA GLU A 65 9.69 48.78 10.39
C GLU A 65 10.59 47.68 10.97
N CYS A 66 10.01 46.51 11.30
CA CYS A 66 10.76 45.34 11.77
C CYS A 66 11.86 44.90 10.81
N ARG A 67 11.58 44.84 9.49
CA ARG A 67 12.59 44.54 8.47
C ARG A 67 13.72 45.57 8.44
N SER A 68 13.39 46.85 8.60
CA SER A 68 14.40 47.92 8.67
C SER A 68 15.30 47.77 9.92
N VAL A 69 14.73 47.40 11.06
CA VAL A 69 15.46 47.16 12.31
C VAL A 69 16.35 45.92 12.19
N CYS A 70 15.85 44.82 11.62
CA CYS A 70 16.63 43.59 11.39
C CYS A 70 17.80 43.81 10.41
N SER A 71 17.59 44.63 9.37
CA SER A 71 18.66 45.04 8.46
C SER A 71 19.76 45.84 9.16
N LYS A 72 19.39 46.78 10.04
CA LYS A 72 20.35 47.54 10.87
C LYS A 72 21.08 46.66 11.88
N LEU A 73 20.41 45.67 12.46
CA LEU A 73 21.04 44.67 13.33
C LEU A 73 22.10 43.90 12.53
N SER A 74 21.75 43.36 11.36
CA SER A 74 22.70 42.67 10.48
C SER A 74 23.92 43.55 10.12
N GLU A 75 23.70 44.82 9.76
CA GLU A 75 24.80 45.74 9.44
C GLU A 75 25.74 46.00 10.64
N LYS A 76 25.20 46.22 11.84
CA LYS A 76 26.02 46.48 13.03
C LYS A 76 26.73 45.24 13.55
N PHE A 77 26.05 44.09 13.56
CA PHE A 77 26.69 42.81 13.88
C PHE A 77 27.81 42.49 12.87
N GLY A 78 27.63 42.83 11.59
CA GLY A 78 28.67 42.73 10.56
C GLY A 78 29.88 43.62 10.84
N LYS A 79 29.68 44.88 11.27
CA LYS A 79 30.76 45.81 11.65
C LYS A 79 31.56 45.35 12.87
N HIS A 80 30.93 44.63 13.79
CA HIS A 80 31.60 44.04 14.96
C HIS A 80 32.26 42.68 14.67
N GLY A 81 32.27 42.22 13.41
CA GLY A 81 32.91 40.96 13.01
C GLY A 81 32.16 39.71 13.49
N LEU A 82 30.88 39.87 13.86
CA LEU A 82 30.03 38.79 14.39
C LEU A 82 29.22 38.08 13.29
N VAL A 83 29.39 38.47 12.01
CA VAL A 83 28.70 37.86 10.85
C VAL A 83 29.74 37.22 9.93
N LYS A 84 29.60 35.92 9.65
CA LYS A 84 30.43 35.21 8.66
C LYS A 84 30.05 35.69 7.25
N ALA A 85 31.00 36.25 6.50
CA ALA A 85 30.77 36.62 5.10
C ALA A 85 30.67 35.35 4.22
N LYS A 86 29.53 35.13 3.55
CA LYS A 86 29.42 34.13 2.48
C LYS A 86 29.98 34.70 1.17
N PRO A 87 30.73 33.90 0.37
CA PRO A 87 31.19 34.32 -0.94
C PRO A 87 29.98 34.52 -1.86
N THR A 88 29.88 35.69 -2.47
CA THR A 88 28.85 35.99 -3.47
C THR A 88 28.99 35.04 -4.66
N VAL A 89 27.94 34.26 -4.90
CA VAL A 89 27.79 33.44 -6.11
C VAL A 89 27.82 34.40 -7.30
N ARG A 90 28.85 34.31 -8.15
CA ARG A 90 28.92 35.05 -9.41
C ARG A 90 27.71 34.66 -10.27
N SER A 91 26.82 35.61 -10.49
CA SER A 91 25.81 35.56 -11.55
C SER A 91 26.52 35.47 -12.91
N LEU A 92 26.39 34.32 -13.58
CA LEU A 92 26.87 34.12 -14.95
C LEU A 92 25.83 34.68 -15.92
N ALA A 93 25.81 36.01 -16.06
CA ALA A 93 25.06 36.70 -17.11
C ALA A 93 25.98 37.03 -18.29
N THR A 94 26.41 36.01 -19.05
CA THR A 94 26.87 36.15 -20.46
C THR A 94 27.17 34.76 -21.06
N PRO A 95 26.71 34.44 -22.30
CA PRO A 95 27.01 33.16 -22.92
C PRO A 95 28.45 33.16 -23.45
N PHE A 96 29.29 32.31 -22.87
CA PHE A 96 30.68 32.11 -23.28
C PHE A 96 30.72 31.26 -24.56
N ARG A 97 31.20 31.84 -25.67
CA ARG A 97 31.45 31.13 -26.93
C ARG A 97 32.78 30.38 -26.83
N MET A 98 32.75 29.06 -26.99
CA MET A 98 33.97 28.26 -27.16
C MET A 98 34.49 28.42 -28.59
N ASN A 99 35.57 29.18 -28.76
CA ASN A 99 36.66 28.96 -29.71
C ASN A 99 37.53 30.21 -29.80
N GLU A 100 38.68 30.21 -29.12
CA GLU A 100 39.94 30.81 -29.60
C GLU A 100 41.08 30.58 -28.58
N GLY A 101 42.20 30.05 -29.09
CA GLY A 101 43.54 30.56 -28.80
C GLY A 101 44.20 30.23 -27.45
N MET A 102 45.27 29.46 -27.52
CA MET A 102 46.26 29.24 -26.46
C MET A 102 46.92 30.54 -26.00
N ASP A 103 47.33 30.61 -24.72
CA ASP A 103 48.71 30.94 -24.35
C ASP A 103 49.01 30.44 -22.92
N GLU A 104 50.21 29.86 -22.78
CA GLU A 104 50.78 29.35 -21.53
C GLU A 104 51.24 30.54 -20.67
N GLU A 105 50.68 30.70 -19.46
CA GLU A 105 51.43 31.18 -18.28
C GLU A 105 50.58 31.08 -16.98
N GLU A 106 51.21 30.50 -15.96
CA GLU A 106 50.87 30.48 -14.53
C GLU A 106 49.45 30.07 -14.07
N VAL A 107 49.27 28.76 -13.84
CA VAL A 107 48.19 28.24 -12.98
C VAL A 107 48.57 28.43 -11.50
N PRO A 108 47.83 29.20 -10.69
CA PRO A 108 48.06 29.24 -9.25
C PRO A 108 47.65 27.89 -8.64
N LYS A 109 48.61 27.24 -7.98
CA LYS A 109 48.39 25.97 -7.26
C LYS A 109 47.26 26.15 -6.23
N LYS A 110 46.10 25.58 -6.54
CA LYS A 110 44.97 25.45 -5.61
C LYS A 110 45.43 24.60 -4.42
N LYS A 111 45.47 25.18 -3.21
CA LYS A 111 45.66 24.40 -1.98
C LYS A 111 44.50 23.39 -1.89
N PRO A 112 44.76 22.10 -1.64
CA PRO A 112 43.69 21.13 -1.49
C PRO A 112 42.88 21.48 -0.22
N GLU A 113 41.57 21.63 -0.39
CA GLU A 113 40.63 21.66 0.72
C GLU A 113 40.75 20.34 1.49
N VAL A 114 41.02 20.45 2.79
CA VAL A 114 41.10 19.32 3.69
C VAL A 114 39.67 18.80 3.91
N MET A 115 39.33 17.70 3.26
CA MET A 115 38.19 16.87 3.66
C MET A 115 38.55 16.19 4.99
N ASP A 116 38.01 16.70 6.10
CA ASP A 116 38.04 15.97 7.37
C ASP A 116 37.10 14.76 7.28
N GLY A 117 37.68 13.64 6.85
CA GLY A 117 37.16 12.30 6.96
C GLY A 117 38.34 11.33 6.89
N PRO A 118 38.36 10.23 7.65
CA PRO A 118 39.52 9.34 7.69
C PRO A 118 39.78 8.78 6.28
N VAL A 119 40.99 9.01 5.77
CA VAL A 119 41.44 8.51 4.47
C VAL A 119 41.58 6.99 4.57
N LEU A 120 40.52 6.27 4.20
CA LEU A 120 40.48 4.82 4.16
C LEU A 120 41.55 4.28 3.20
N SER A 121 42.47 3.49 3.74
CA SER A 121 43.53 2.79 3.00
C SER A 121 42.96 1.82 1.97
N GLU A 122 43.72 1.49 0.91
CA GLU A 122 43.28 0.51 -0.11
C GLU A 122 42.90 -0.84 0.51
N ARG A 123 43.57 -1.22 1.60
CA ARG A 123 43.28 -2.44 2.36
C ARG A 123 41.95 -2.35 3.10
N GLU A 124 41.60 -1.19 3.63
CA GLU A 124 40.31 -0.96 4.27
C GLU A 124 39.18 -0.89 3.24
N ARG A 125 39.40 -0.27 2.07
CA ARG A 125 38.43 -0.28 0.97
C ARG A 125 38.15 -1.70 0.47
N ALA A 126 39.18 -2.53 0.33
CA ALA A 126 39.05 -3.94 -0.03
C ALA A 126 38.34 -4.77 1.04
N LYS A 127 38.60 -4.50 2.33
CA LYS A 127 37.90 -5.12 3.45
C LYS A 127 36.42 -4.74 3.47
N LEU A 128 36.10 -3.46 3.32
CA LEU A 128 34.73 -2.93 3.25
C LEU A 128 33.97 -3.52 2.05
N ALA A 129 34.63 -3.69 0.89
CA ALA A 129 34.03 -4.34 -0.27
C ALA A 129 33.77 -5.84 -0.04
N ARG A 130 34.66 -6.54 0.66
CA ARG A 130 34.48 -7.95 1.03
C ARG A 130 33.36 -8.14 2.05
N ASP A 131 33.31 -7.29 3.06
CA ASP A 131 32.27 -7.31 4.09
C ASP A 131 30.90 -6.99 3.47
N LYS A 132 30.83 -6.00 2.58
CA LYS A 132 29.61 -5.67 1.82
C LYS A 132 29.11 -6.84 0.97
N ARG A 133 30.00 -7.55 0.26
CA ARG A 133 29.64 -8.77 -0.50
C ARG A 133 29.17 -9.92 0.38
N LYS A 134 29.72 -10.05 1.60
CA LYS A 134 29.32 -11.07 2.56
C LYS A 134 27.92 -10.78 3.11
N GLU A 135 27.64 -9.52 3.43
CA GLU A 135 26.30 -9.08 3.84
C GLU A 135 25.28 -9.27 2.72
N GLU A 136 25.60 -8.92 1.47
CA GLU A 136 24.72 -9.08 0.31
C GLU A 136 24.32 -10.56 0.12
N ARG A 137 25.29 -11.48 0.18
CA ARG A 137 25.02 -12.93 0.14
C ARG A 137 24.18 -13.42 1.32
N GLN A 138 24.38 -12.88 2.51
CA GLN A 138 23.56 -13.26 3.68
C GLN A 138 22.11 -12.80 3.51
N ARG A 139 21.87 -11.61 2.96
CA ARG A 139 20.52 -11.10 2.67
C ARG A 139 19.83 -11.92 1.58
N GLU A 140 20.53 -12.25 0.50
CA GLU A 140 20.00 -13.13 -0.55
C GLU A 140 19.61 -14.51 -0.01
N ALA A 141 20.43 -15.09 0.87
CA ALA A 141 20.13 -16.39 1.49
C ALA A 141 18.89 -16.33 2.40
N GLN A 142 18.76 -15.26 3.20
CA GLN A 142 17.56 -15.04 4.02
C GLN A 142 16.30 -14.86 3.18
N TYR A 143 16.40 -14.15 2.04
CA TYR A 143 15.28 -13.99 1.12
C TYR A 143 14.84 -15.33 0.50
N GLN A 144 15.79 -16.18 0.09
CA GLN A 144 15.49 -17.52 -0.44
C GLN A 144 14.83 -18.43 0.60
N MET A 145 15.29 -18.39 1.86
CA MET A 145 14.63 -19.12 2.95
C MET A 145 13.20 -18.64 3.19
N HIS A 146 12.98 -17.31 3.17
CA HIS A 146 11.65 -16.73 3.34
C HIS A 146 10.68 -17.13 2.21
N LEU A 147 11.15 -17.14 0.95
CA LEU A 147 10.38 -17.63 -0.18
C LEU A 147 9.96 -19.09 0.01
N ALA A 148 10.89 -19.96 0.43
CA ALA A 148 10.61 -21.37 0.68
C ALA A 148 9.60 -21.57 1.82
N GLU A 149 9.68 -20.77 2.88
CA GLU A 149 8.71 -20.80 3.99
C GLU A 149 7.30 -20.36 3.55
N MET A 150 7.21 -19.31 2.72
CA MET A 150 5.93 -18.88 2.13
C MET A 150 5.36 -19.93 1.17
N GLU A 151 6.19 -20.59 0.37
CA GLU A 151 5.77 -21.69 -0.51
C GLU A 151 5.30 -22.92 0.29
N ALA A 152 5.94 -23.23 1.41
CA ALA A 152 5.50 -24.31 2.31
C ALA A 152 4.15 -23.99 2.96
N ALA A 153 3.94 -22.75 3.43
CA ALA A 153 2.65 -22.29 3.93
C ALA A 153 1.56 -22.30 2.83
N ARG A 154 1.95 -22.05 1.57
CA ARG A 154 1.08 -22.11 0.39
C ARG A 154 0.64 -23.55 0.06
N ALA A 155 1.52 -24.54 0.23
CA ALA A 155 1.21 -25.94 -0.04
C ALA A 155 0.26 -26.57 1.00
N GLY A 156 0.13 -25.96 2.18
CA GLY A 156 -0.77 -26.41 3.26
C GLY A 156 -2.22 -25.95 3.15
N MET A 157 -2.57 -25.13 2.15
CA MET A 157 -3.96 -24.72 1.93
C MET A 157 -4.76 -25.91 1.36
N PRO A 158 -5.86 -26.34 2.01
CA PRO A 158 -6.68 -27.41 1.49
C PRO A 158 -7.23 -27.02 0.12
N VAL A 159 -7.16 -27.94 -0.84
CA VAL A 159 -7.93 -27.82 -2.09
C VAL A 159 -9.39 -27.96 -1.68
N ILE A 160 -10.13 -26.86 -1.70
CA ILE A 160 -11.52 -26.85 -1.27
C ILE A 160 -12.35 -27.57 -2.33
N CYS A 161 -12.77 -28.77 -1.97
CA CYS A 161 -13.73 -29.58 -2.70
C CYS A 161 -15.13 -29.22 -2.21
N VAL A 162 -16.04 -28.94 -3.15
CA VAL A 162 -17.47 -28.83 -2.83
C VAL A 162 -17.99 -30.22 -2.47
N ASN A 163 -18.48 -30.38 -1.25
CA ASN A 163 -19.33 -31.50 -0.88
C ASN A 163 -20.74 -30.95 -0.67
N HIS A 164 -21.70 -31.33 -1.51
CA HIS A 164 -23.12 -31.00 -1.38
C HIS A 164 -23.81 -31.88 -0.31
N ASP A 165 -23.04 -32.56 0.54
CA ASP A 165 -23.53 -33.46 1.58
C ASP A 165 -24.01 -32.67 2.79
N ASN A 166 -25.30 -32.32 2.78
CA ASN A 166 -25.97 -31.55 3.83
C ASN A 166 -26.34 -32.41 5.06
N ARG A 167 -25.54 -33.44 5.38
CA ARG A 167 -25.76 -34.35 6.52
C ARG A 167 -24.98 -33.88 7.75
N GLY A 168 -25.41 -32.80 8.41
CA GLY A 168 -24.77 -32.41 9.66
C GLY A 168 -25.36 -31.22 10.40
N GLY A 169 -26.28 -31.51 11.34
CA GLY A 169 -26.42 -30.75 12.59
C GLY A 169 -27.25 -29.46 12.55
N PRO A 170 -27.54 -28.88 13.74
CA PRO A 170 -28.49 -27.78 13.91
C PRO A 170 -28.04 -26.50 13.18
N THR A 171 -29.04 -25.71 12.80
CA THR A 171 -29.04 -24.51 11.97
C THR A 171 -28.32 -23.29 12.60
N VAL A 172 -27.21 -23.47 13.29
CA VAL A 172 -26.38 -22.33 13.72
C VAL A 172 -25.38 -22.07 12.61
N LYS A 173 -25.76 -21.14 11.73
CA LYS A 173 -24.91 -20.67 10.63
C LYS A 173 -24.03 -19.48 11.01
N ASP A 174 -24.21 -18.96 12.23
CA ASP A 174 -23.44 -17.84 12.74
C ASP A 174 -22.08 -18.34 13.29
N ILE A 175 -21.02 -17.60 13.01
CA ILE A 175 -19.66 -17.91 13.44
C ILE A 175 -19.32 -16.99 14.62
N HIS A 176 -19.01 -17.59 15.77
CA HIS A 176 -18.64 -16.86 16.97
C HIS A 176 -17.16 -17.11 17.27
N LEU A 177 -16.32 -16.11 17.03
CA LEU A 177 -14.91 -16.15 17.35
C LEU A 177 -14.70 -15.34 18.64
N GLU A 178 -14.21 -15.98 19.69
CA GLU A 178 -13.98 -15.33 20.99
C GLU A 178 -12.54 -15.57 21.46
N ASN A 179 -11.92 -14.54 22.01
CA ASN A 179 -10.59 -14.56 22.63
C ASN A 179 -9.50 -15.25 21.78
N PHE A 180 -9.45 -14.92 20.49
CA PHE A 180 -8.41 -15.45 19.62
C PHE A 180 -7.25 -14.47 19.44
N ASP A 181 -6.04 -15.03 19.36
CA ASP A 181 -4.80 -14.29 19.13
C ASP A 181 -4.19 -14.72 17.80
N ILE A 182 -3.73 -13.75 17.01
CA ILE A 182 -3.03 -14.01 15.76
C ILE A 182 -1.67 -13.34 15.81
N SER A 183 -0.62 -14.15 15.74
CA SER A 183 0.76 -13.71 15.67
C SER A 183 1.47 -14.35 14.48
N VAL A 184 2.28 -13.55 13.77
CA VAL A 184 3.08 -14.01 12.63
C VAL A 184 4.48 -13.41 12.74
N GLY A 185 5.50 -14.26 12.59
CA GLY A 185 6.90 -13.81 12.59
C GLY A 185 7.32 -13.09 13.88
N GLY A 186 6.72 -13.45 15.02
CA GLY A 186 6.99 -12.81 16.32
C GLY A 186 6.34 -11.44 16.52
N ARG A 187 5.42 -11.03 15.62
CA ARG A 187 4.61 -9.83 15.77
C ARG A 187 3.16 -10.20 16.03
N ASP A 188 2.58 -9.65 17.08
CA ASP A 188 1.17 -9.80 17.41
C ASP A 188 0.34 -8.88 16.50
N LEU A 189 -0.57 -9.48 15.73
CA LEU A 189 -1.42 -8.80 14.77
C LEU A 189 -2.82 -8.57 15.36
N ILE A 190 -3.35 -9.57 16.06
CA ILE A 190 -4.63 -9.49 16.78
C ILE A 190 -4.42 -10.08 18.18
N VAL A 191 -4.85 -9.34 19.20
CA VAL A 191 -4.79 -9.74 20.61
C VAL A 191 -6.18 -9.64 21.22
N GLU A 192 -6.64 -10.71 21.86
CA GLU A 192 -7.97 -10.83 22.47
C GLU A 192 -9.11 -10.47 21.49
N GLY A 193 -8.99 -10.97 20.25
CA GLY A 193 -9.97 -10.74 19.21
C GLY A 193 -11.32 -11.37 19.55
N SER A 194 -12.42 -10.63 19.37
CA SER A 194 -13.77 -11.17 19.45
C SER A 194 -14.63 -10.63 18.30
N VAL A 195 -15.24 -11.54 17.54
CA VAL A 195 -16.13 -11.18 16.44
C VAL A 195 -17.23 -12.23 16.28
N THR A 196 -18.45 -11.76 16.07
CA THR A 196 -19.60 -12.59 15.70
C THR A 196 -20.00 -12.26 14.27
N LEU A 197 -19.95 -13.26 13.40
CA LEU A 197 -20.37 -13.17 12.01
C LEU A 197 -21.74 -13.85 11.87
N SER A 198 -22.77 -13.07 11.57
CA SER A 198 -24.10 -13.61 11.33
C SER A 198 -24.25 -14.07 9.88
N PHE A 199 -24.99 -15.16 9.68
CA PHE A 199 -25.20 -15.72 8.36
C PHE A 199 -25.94 -14.76 7.41
N GLY A 200 -25.49 -14.69 6.16
CA GLY A 200 -26.11 -13.85 5.13
C GLY A 200 -25.79 -12.35 5.27
N ARG A 201 -24.85 -11.99 6.14
CA ARG A 201 -24.31 -10.63 6.26
C ARG A 201 -23.07 -10.47 5.40
N HIS A 202 -22.85 -9.25 4.92
CA HIS A 202 -21.67 -8.90 4.16
C HIS A 202 -20.80 -7.99 5.00
N TYR A 203 -19.56 -8.42 5.25
CA TYR A 203 -18.61 -7.75 6.11
C TYR A 203 -17.49 -7.11 5.29
N GLY A 204 -17.16 -5.86 5.57
CA GLY A 204 -16.03 -5.17 4.98
C GLY A 204 -14.88 -5.13 5.98
N LEU A 205 -13.76 -5.80 5.68
CA LEU A 205 -12.58 -5.78 6.55
C LEU A 205 -11.67 -4.61 6.16
N VAL A 206 -11.65 -3.59 7.01
CA VAL A 206 -10.89 -2.35 6.81
C VAL A 206 -9.79 -2.21 7.86
N GLY A 207 -8.67 -1.61 7.45
CA GLY A 207 -7.51 -1.41 8.31
C GLY A 207 -6.31 -1.01 7.48
N ARG A 208 -5.24 -0.55 8.13
CA ARG A 208 -4.00 -0.18 7.43
C ARG A 208 -3.34 -1.37 6.77
N ASN A 209 -2.46 -1.06 5.82
CA ASN A 209 -1.60 -2.07 5.22
C ASN A 209 -0.64 -2.61 6.28
N GLY A 210 -0.46 -3.93 6.29
CA GLY A 210 0.40 -4.59 7.28
C GLY A 210 -0.22 -4.78 8.68
N THR A 211 -1.49 -4.48 8.91
CA THR A 211 -2.16 -4.77 10.19
C THR A 211 -2.58 -6.24 10.37
N GLY A 212 -2.51 -7.05 9.30
CA GLY A 212 -2.84 -8.48 9.35
C GLY A 212 -4.16 -8.87 8.71
N LYS A 213 -4.79 -8.03 7.86
CA LYS A 213 -6.07 -8.34 7.18
C LYS A 213 -6.04 -9.69 6.42
N THR A 214 -5.11 -9.83 5.48
CA THR A 214 -4.89 -11.07 4.72
C THR A 214 -4.58 -12.26 5.63
N THR A 215 -3.77 -12.03 6.67
CA THR A 215 -3.43 -13.06 7.66
C THR A 215 -4.67 -13.55 8.41
N PHE A 216 -5.54 -12.64 8.84
CA PHE A 216 -6.79 -12.98 9.50
C PHE A 216 -7.69 -13.82 8.59
N LEU A 217 -7.87 -13.42 7.32
CA LEU A 217 -8.62 -14.23 6.35
C LEU A 217 -8.00 -15.62 6.14
N ARG A 218 -6.67 -15.70 6.08
CA ARG A 218 -5.95 -16.97 5.93
C ARG A 218 -6.14 -17.90 7.13
N TYR A 219 -6.06 -17.37 8.36
CA TYR A 219 -6.29 -18.15 9.58
C TYR A 219 -7.74 -18.64 9.66
N MET A 220 -8.70 -17.83 9.22
CA MET A 220 -10.09 -18.27 9.07
C MET A 220 -10.22 -19.40 8.05
N ALA A 221 -9.61 -19.27 6.87
CA ALA A 221 -9.68 -20.28 5.81
C ALA A 221 -9.04 -21.63 6.22
N LEU A 222 -8.03 -21.60 7.08
CA LEU A 222 -7.36 -22.80 7.60
C LEU A 222 -8.09 -23.41 8.81
N HIS A 223 -9.23 -22.87 9.23
CA HIS A 223 -9.92 -23.23 10.47
C HIS A 223 -8.98 -23.21 11.70
N ALA A 224 -8.00 -22.30 11.69
CA ALA A 224 -7.01 -22.17 12.76
C ALA A 224 -7.52 -21.35 13.96
N ILE A 225 -8.72 -20.80 13.86
CA ILE A 225 -9.38 -20.02 14.92
C ILE A 225 -10.52 -20.84 15.48
N ASP A 226 -10.54 -20.99 16.81
CA ASP A 226 -11.62 -21.67 17.52
C ASP A 226 -12.95 -20.92 17.33
N GLY A 227 -14.04 -21.69 17.17
CA GLY A 227 -15.40 -21.15 17.00
C GLY A 227 -15.97 -21.22 15.59
N ILE A 228 -15.18 -21.69 14.61
CA ILE A 228 -15.68 -22.02 13.26
C ILE A 228 -16.36 -23.40 13.28
N PRO A 229 -17.63 -23.52 12.84
CA PRO A 229 -18.29 -24.82 12.72
C PRO A 229 -17.60 -25.75 11.70
N ASN A 230 -17.42 -27.03 12.04
CA ASN A 230 -16.74 -28.01 11.17
C ASN A 230 -17.45 -28.25 9.83
N ASN A 231 -18.74 -27.96 9.75
CA ASN A 231 -19.56 -28.08 8.54
C ASN A 231 -19.61 -26.78 7.73
N CYS A 232 -18.99 -25.69 8.19
CA CYS A 232 -18.95 -24.43 7.47
C CYS A 232 -17.94 -24.51 6.32
N GLN A 233 -18.41 -24.31 5.09
CA GLN A 233 -17.53 -24.23 3.93
C GLN A 233 -17.00 -22.80 3.79
N ILE A 234 -15.73 -22.61 4.13
CA ILE A 234 -15.01 -21.33 3.97
C ILE A 234 -14.13 -21.40 2.73
N LEU A 235 -14.23 -20.39 1.87
CA LEU A 235 -13.36 -20.26 0.70
C LEU A 235 -12.70 -18.90 0.64
N HIS A 236 -11.36 -18.91 0.55
CA HIS A 236 -10.54 -17.72 0.46
C HIS A 236 -9.93 -17.57 -0.93
N VAL A 237 -10.20 -16.42 -1.55
CA VAL A 237 -9.68 -16.05 -2.87
C VAL A 237 -8.46 -15.17 -2.72
N GLU A 238 -7.31 -15.79 -2.45
CA GLU A 238 -6.02 -15.10 -2.33
C GLU A 238 -5.10 -15.34 -3.55
N GLN A 239 -5.37 -16.37 -4.34
CA GLN A 239 -4.39 -16.89 -5.30
C GLN A 239 -4.89 -16.94 -6.74
N GLU A 240 -3.97 -16.72 -7.67
CA GLU A 240 -4.16 -17.01 -9.09
C GLU A 240 -4.28 -18.53 -9.32
N VAL A 241 -5.14 -18.93 -10.26
CA VAL A 241 -5.17 -20.30 -10.75
C VAL A 241 -3.85 -20.65 -11.43
N VAL A 242 -3.35 -21.86 -11.21
CA VAL A 242 -2.18 -22.39 -11.93
C VAL A 242 -2.49 -22.45 -13.43
N GLY A 243 -1.58 -21.96 -14.25
CA GLY A 243 -1.72 -22.03 -15.70
C GLY A 243 -1.44 -23.44 -16.21
N ASP A 244 -2.47 -24.13 -16.67
CA ASP A 244 -2.45 -25.45 -17.27
C ASP A 244 -3.16 -25.47 -18.65
N ASP A 245 -3.35 -26.67 -19.20
CA ASP A 245 -4.02 -26.89 -20.47
C ASP A 245 -5.56 -26.86 -20.39
N THR A 246 -6.13 -26.76 -19.18
CA THR A 246 -7.59 -26.70 -19.01
C THR A 246 -8.12 -25.38 -19.51
N THR A 247 -9.32 -25.37 -20.09
CA THR A 247 -9.95 -24.13 -20.54
C THR A 247 -10.45 -23.31 -19.34
N ALA A 248 -10.58 -22.00 -19.49
CA ALA A 248 -11.11 -21.15 -18.41
C ALA A 248 -12.50 -21.61 -17.93
N LEU A 249 -13.38 -22.01 -18.85
CA LEU A 249 -14.70 -22.55 -18.52
C LEU A 249 -14.60 -23.89 -17.78
N GLN A 250 -13.79 -24.82 -18.28
CA GLN A 250 -13.62 -26.12 -17.64
C GLN A 250 -12.98 -25.99 -16.26
N CYS A 251 -12.06 -25.06 -16.08
CA CYS A 251 -11.44 -24.78 -14.79
C CYS A 251 -12.46 -24.33 -13.73
N VAL A 252 -13.49 -23.57 -14.13
CA VAL A 252 -14.61 -23.21 -13.27
C VAL A 252 -15.51 -24.41 -12.99
N LEU A 253 -15.84 -25.20 -14.01
CA LEU A 253 -16.69 -26.39 -13.83
C LEU A 253 -16.03 -27.45 -12.93
N ASN A 254 -14.71 -27.64 -13.06
CA ASN A 254 -13.92 -28.58 -12.28
C ASN A 254 -13.79 -28.17 -10.80
N SER A 255 -14.23 -26.96 -10.41
CA SER A 255 -14.24 -26.60 -8.99
C SER A 255 -15.35 -27.31 -8.21
N ASP A 256 -16.40 -27.78 -8.89
CA ASP A 256 -17.37 -28.70 -8.32
C ASP A 256 -16.86 -30.15 -8.52
N VAL A 257 -16.18 -30.63 -7.48
CA VAL A 257 -15.54 -31.95 -7.46
C VAL A 257 -16.59 -33.05 -7.46
N GLU A 258 -17.69 -32.87 -6.73
CA GLU A 258 -18.80 -33.83 -6.70
C GLU A 258 -19.43 -33.98 -8.09
N ARG A 259 -19.72 -32.87 -8.78
CA ARG A 259 -20.22 -32.91 -10.17
C ARG A 259 -19.24 -33.66 -11.08
N THR A 260 -17.95 -33.35 -10.98
CA THR A 260 -16.92 -33.96 -11.84
C THR A 260 -16.84 -35.48 -11.60
N GLN A 261 -16.84 -35.90 -10.33
CA GLN A 261 -16.81 -37.32 -9.96
C GLN A 261 -18.07 -38.07 -10.41
N LEU A 262 -19.25 -37.46 -10.26
CA LEU A 262 -20.52 -38.06 -10.69
C LEU A 262 -20.57 -38.24 -12.22
N LEU A 263 -20.06 -37.27 -12.99
CA LEU A 263 -19.98 -37.38 -14.46
C LEU A 263 -18.95 -38.41 -14.92
N GLU A 264 -17.80 -38.52 -14.23
CA GLU A 264 -16.82 -39.57 -14.49
C GLU A 264 -17.37 -40.97 -14.16
N GLU A 265 -18.08 -41.10 -13.04
CA GLU A 265 -18.76 -42.34 -12.64
C GLU A 265 -19.87 -42.71 -13.63
N GLU A 266 -20.70 -41.75 -14.05
CA GLU A 266 -21.72 -41.92 -15.09
C GLU A 266 -21.09 -42.44 -16.39
N ALA A 267 -20.06 -41.76 -16.90
CA ALA A 267 -19.40 -42.13 -18.15
C ALA A 267 -18.83 -43.55 -18.09
N ARG A 268 -18.25 -43.94 -16.94
CA ARG A 268 -17.74 -45.28 -16.70
C ARG A 268 -18.85 -46.33 -16.67
N LEU A 269 -19.94 -46.07 -15.96
CA LEU A 269 -21.07 -47.00 -15.84
C LEU A 269 -21.81 -47.18 -17.18
N VAL A 270 -21.97 -46.10 -17.94
CA VAL A 270 -22.54 -46.15 -19.31
C VAL A 270 -21.64 -46.95 -20.24
N ALA A 271 -20.32 -46.81 -20.14
CA ALA A 271 -19.38 -47.63 -20.92
C ALA A 271 -19.49 -49.12 -20.55
N GLN A 272 -19.52 -49.45 -19.26
CA GLN A 272 -19.70 -50.82 -18.77
C GLN A 272 -21.04 -51.43 -19.20
N GLN A 273 -22.13 -50.64 -19.16
CA GLN A 273 -23.44 -51.08 -19.62
C GLN A 273 -23.43 -51.44 -21.11
N ARG A 274 -22.75 -50.63 -21.95
CA ARG A 274 -22.58 -50.91 -23.38
C ARG A 274 -21.74 -52.15 -23.66
N GLU A 275 -20.68 -52.37 -22.89
CA GLU A 275 -19.84 -53.58 -23.01
C GLU A 275 -20.62 -54.85 -22.67
N LEU A 276 -21.40 -54.83 -21.58
CA LEU A 276 -22.27 -55.95 -21.18
C LEU A 276 -23.35 -56.25 -22.23
N GLU A 277 -23.93 -55.21 -22.85
CA GLU A 277 -24.91 -55.39 -23.95
C GLU A 277 -24.28 -56.02 -25.20
N PHE A 278 -23.04 -55.68 -25.52
CA PHE A 278 -22.31 -56.29 -26.63
C PHE A 278 -21.95 -57.76 -26.35
N GLU A 279 -21.58 -58.07 -25.11
CA GLU A 279 -21.32 -59.46 -24.69
C GLU A 279 -22.60 -60.33 -24.74
N ASP A 280 -23.76 -59.80 -24.34
CA ASP A 280 -25.05 -60.49 -24.42
C ASP A 280 -25.48 -60.78 -25.87
N GLU A 281 -25.14 -59.92 -26.83
CA GLU A 281 -25.40 -60.16 -28.26
C GLU A 281 -24.53 -61.29 -28.84
N THR A 282 -23.34 -61.52 -28.29
CA THR A 282 -22.40 -62.57 -28.72
C THR A 282 -22.59 -63.91 -28.01
N VAL A 283 -23.16 -63.94 -26.79
CA VAL A 283 -23.38 -65.14 -25.98
C VAL A 283 -24.87 -65.49 -25.91
N LYS A 284 -25.50 -65.72 -27.07
CA LYS A 284 -26.82 -66.36 -27.11
C LYS A 284 -26.69 -67.88 -26.95
N GLU A 285 -26.45 -68.41 -25.74
CA GLU A 285 -26.89 -69.78 -25.44
C GLU A 285 -26.91 -70.27 -23.98
N ASN A 286 -26.43 -69.56 -22.95
CA ASN A 286 -26.62 -70.01 -21.56
C ASN A 286 -26.94 -68.83 -20.63
N GLY A 287 -28.11 -68.88 -20.00
CA GLY A 287 -28.58 -67.86 -19.07
C GLY A 287 -27.85 -67.92 -17.73
N ASP A 288 -26.80 -67.12 -17.58
CA ASP A 288 -26.15 -66.87 -16.30
C ASP A 288 -26.94 -65.79 -15.52
N LEU A 289 -27.53 -66.15 -14.39
CA LEU A 289 -28.24 -65.22 -13.50
C LEU A 289 -27.32 -64.12 -12.91
N ASP A 290 -26.02 -64.38 -12.77
CA ASP A 290 -25.06 -63.41 -12.21
C ASP A 290 -24.90 -62.16 -13.10
N LYS A 291 -24.97 -62.30 -14.44
CA LYS A 291 -24.86 -61.17 -15.37
C LYS A 291 -26.06 -60.22 -15.33
N VAL A 292 -27.24 -60.75 -14.98
CA VAL A 292 -28.48 -59.96 -14.86
C VAL A 292 -28.44 -59.08 -13.60
N ILE A 293 -27.88 -59.60 -12.51
CA ILE A 293 -27.75 -58.88 -11.23
C ILE A 293 -26.79 -57.68 -11.37
N ASP A 294 -25.70 -57.83 -12.12
CA ASP A 294 -24.77 -56.73 -12.39
C ASP A 294 -25.40 -55.59 -13.24
N LYS A 295 -26.23 -55.93 -14.24
CA LYS A 295 -26.93 -54.93 -15.06
C LYS A 295 -27.96 -54.13 -14.26
N ASP A 296 -28.69 -54.79 -13.37
CA ASP A 296 -29.65 -54.13 -12.48
C ASP A 296 -28.95 -53.22 -11.46
N ALA A 297 -27.81 -53.64 -10.90
CA ALA A 297 -27.02 -52.83 -9.97
C ALA A 297 -26.45 -51.57 -10.64
N ILE A 298 -25.91 -51.69 -11.86
CA ILE A 298 -25.43 -50.54 -12.65
C ILE A 298 -26.58 -49.56 -12.92
N SER A 299 -27.76 -50.06 -13.29
CA SER A 299 -28.93 -49.23 -13.58
C SER A 299 -29.43 -48.48 -12.34
N GLN A 300 -29.47 -49.14 -11.18
CA GLN A 300 -29.82 -48.50 -9.90
C GLN A 300 -28.81 -47.41 -9.54
N ARG A 301 -27.51 -47.68 -9.71
CA ARG A 301 -26.46 -46.68 -9.43
C ARG A 301 -26.54 -45.49 -10.37
N LEU A 302 -26.81 -45.70 -11.67
CA LEU A 302 -27.05 -44.62 -12.62
C LEU A 302 -28.28 -43.77 -12.24
N GLU A 303 -29.36 -44.40 -11.76
CA GLU A 303 -30.54 -43.67 -11.30
C GLU A 303 -30.23 -42.79 -10.06
N GLU A 304 -29.41 -43.28 -9.12
CA GLU A 304 -28.92 -42.49 -8.00
C GLU A 304 -28.06 -41.31 -8.46
N ILE A 305 -27.15 -41.53 -9.41
CA ILE A 305 -26.28 -40.49 -9.97
C ILE A 305 -27.13 -39.43 -10.69
N TYR A 306 -28.09 -39.82 -11.53
CA TYR A 306 -28.96 -38.85 -12.21
C TYR A 306 -29.80 -38.04 -11.23
N LYS A 307 -30.36 -38.67 -10.19
CA LYS A 307 -31.04 -37.94 -9.11
C LYS A 307 -30.10 -36.96 -8.42
N ARG A 308 -28.84 -37.34 -8.21
CA ARG A 308 -27.85 -36.47 -7.57
C ARG A 308 -27.41 -35.31 -8.47
N LEU A 309 -27.20 -35.56 -9.76
CA LEU A 309 -26.87 -34.55 -10.78
C LEU A 309 -28.01 -33.53 -10.96
N ASP A 310 -29.27 -33.98 -10.90
CA ASP A 310 -30.45 -33.11 -10.93
C ASP A 310 -30.52 -32.22 -9.67
N LEU A 311 -30.27 -32.79 -8.48
CA LEU A 311 -30.25 -32.02 -7.22
C LEU A 311 -29.20 -30.92 -7.17
N ILE A 312 -28.07 -31.07 -7.89
CA ILE A 312 -27.00 -30.07 -7.95
C ILE A 312 -27.11 -29.16 -9.19
N ASP A 313 -28.23 -29.25 -9.92
CA ASP A 313 -28.51 -28.50 -11.15
C ASP A 313 -27.35 -28.58 -12.19
N ALA A 314 -26.80 -29.79 -12.39
CA ALA A 314 -25.61 -30.03 -13.20
C ALA A 314 -25.76 -29.59 -14.67
N ASP A 315 -26.98 -29.62 -15.21
CA ASP A 315 -27.31 -29.19 -16.58
C ASP A 315 -27.20 -27.66 -16.76
N SER A 316 -27.53 -26.90 -15.71
CA SER A 316 -27.42 -25.44 -15.72
C SER A 316 -25.99 -24.94 -15.49
N ALA A 317 -25.12 -25.82 -14.98
CA ALA A 317 -23.79 -25.48 -14.49
C ALA A 317 -22.93 -24.77 -15.54
N GLU A 318 -22.94 -25.24 -16.79
CA GLU A 318 -22.16 -24.63 -17.87
C GLU A 318 -22.63 -23.21 -18.19
N SER A 319 -23.94 -23.01 -18.25
CA SER A 319 -24.54 -21.69 -18.49
C SER A 319 -24.25 -20.71 -17.33
N ARG A 320 -24.32 -21.20 -16.08
CA ARG A 320 -23.96 -20.41 -14.89
C ARG A 320 -22.48 -20.01 -14.90
N ALA A 321 -21.58 -20.98 -15.12
CA ALA A 321 -20.14 -20.74 -15.19
C ALA A 321 -19.79 -19.75 -16.33
N ALA A 322 -20.37 -19.93 -17.51
CA ALA A 322 -20.18 -19.03 -18.64
C ALA A 322 -20.70 -17.61 -18.36
N SER A 323 -21.82 -17.48 -17.65
CA SER A 323 -22.40 -16.19 -17.26
C SER A 323 -21.53 -15.45 -16.24
N ILE A 324 -20.99 -16.15 -15.24
CA ILE A 324 -20.05 -15.59 -14.25
C ILE A 324 -18.78 -15.11 -14.95
N LEU A 325 -18.19 -15.94 -15.83
CA LEU A 325 -17.02 -15.57 -16.61
C LEU A 325 -17.30 -14.37 -17.53
N ALA A 326 -18.46 -14.33 -18.19
CA ALA A 326 -18.86 -13.19 -19.03
C ALA A 326 -18.96 -11.89 -18.21
N GLY A 327 -19.52 -11.96 -16.99
CA GLY A 327 -19.58 -10.84 -16.05
C GLY A 327 -18.20 -10.33 -15.61
N LEU A 328 -17.23 -11.23 -15.45
CA LEU A 328 -15.82 -10.91 -15.19
C LEU A 328 -15.04 -10.49 -16.45
N SER A 329 -15.76 -10.15 -17.53
CA SER A 329 -15.27 -9.70 -18.82
C SER A 329 -14.50 -10.74 -19.66
N PHE A 330 -14.81 -12.03 -19.50
CA PHE A 330 -14.36 -13.06 -20.44
C PHE A 330 -15.31 -13.18 -21.63
N SER A 331 -14.79 -12.96 -22.84
CA SER A 331 -15.53 -13.26 -24.08
C SER A 331 -15.72 -14.77 -24.27
N SER A 332 -16.69 -15.17 -25.11
CA SER A 332 -16.96 -16.58 -25.42
C SER A 332 -15.71 -17.31 -25.95
N ASP A 333 -14.89 -16.62 -26.76
CA ASP A 333 -13.62 -17.19 -27.25
C ASP A 333 -12.60 -17.36 -26.13
N MET A 334 -12.54 -16.42 -25.18
CA MET A 334 -11.63 -16.52 -24.03
C MET A 334 -12.03 -17.66 -23.10
N GLN A 335 -13.31 -17.90 -22.90
CA GLN A 335 -13.79 -19.01 -22.05
C GLN A 335 -13.27 -20.38 -22.53
N LYS A 336 -13.03 -20.53 -23.84
CA LYS A 336 -12.50 -21.75 -24.47
C LYS A 336 -10.98 -21.82 -24.53
N LYS A 337 -10.25 -20.75 -24.16
CA LYS A 337 -8.79 -20.73 -24.15
C LYS A 337 -8.23 -21.40 -22.89
N ALA A 338 -7.06 -22.01 -23.03
CA ALA A 338 -6.34 -22.64 -21.93
C ALA A 338 -5.86 -21.63 -20.88
N THR A 339 -5.92 -21.98 -19.60
CA THR A 339 -5.56 -21.11 -18.46
C THR A 339 -4.09 -20.62 -18.54
N LYS A 340 -3.17 -21.43 -19.08
CA LYS A 340 -1.76 -21.05 -19.30
C LYS A 340 -1.54 -19.86 -20.24
N THR A 341 -2.52 -19.54 -21.10
CA THR A 341 -2.42 -18.43 -22.06
C THR A 341 -2.80 -17.09 -21.45
N PHE A 342 -3.40 -17.11 -20.27
CA PHE A 342 -3.84 -15.90 -19.56
C PHE A 342 -2.71 -15.32 -18.71
N SER A 343 -2.69 -13.99 -18.61
CA SER A 343 -1.82 -13.31 -17.65
C SER A 343 -2.30 -13.55 -16.21
N GLY A 344 -1.45 -13.26 -15.23
CA GLY A 344 -1.76 -13.49 -13.82
C GLY A 344 -3.07 -12.85 -13.35
N GLY A 345 -3.31 -11.59 -13.71
CA GLY A 345 -4.58 -10.90 -13.40
C GLY A 345 -5.81 -11.59 -14.01
N TRP A 346 -5.71 -12.16 -15.21
CA TRP A 346 -6.80 -12.96 -15.78
C TRP A 346 -6.97 -14.30 -15.05
N ARG A 347 -5.89 -14.95 -14.63
CA ARG A 347 -5.95 -16.18 -13.80
C ARG A 347 -6.54 -15.90 -12.42
N MET A 348 -6.30 -14.73 -11.84
CA MET A 348 -6.96 -14.28 -10.62
C MET A 348 -8.48 -14.13 -10.82
N ARG A 349 -8.92 -13.61 -11.98
CA ARG A 349 -10.35 -13.56 -12.31
C ARG A 349 -10.97 -14.95 -12.46
N ILE A 350 -10.23 -15.92 -13.00
CA ILE A 350 -10.69 -17.33 -13.03
C ILE A 350 -10.82 -17.87 -11.59
N ALA A 351 -9.89 -17.55 -10.69
CA ALA A 351 -9.98 -17.96 -9.29
C ALA A 351 -11.22 -17.36 -8.61
N LEU A 352 -11.50 -16.08 -8.86
CA LEU A 352 -12.73 -15.43 -8.42
C LEU A 352 -13.97 -16.10 -9.01
N ALA A 353 -13.96 -16.42 -10.31
CA ALA A 353 -15.07 -17.11 -10.97
C ALA A 353 -15.36 -18.48 -10.35
N ARG A 354 -14.32 -19.25 -10.04
CA ARG A 354 -14.42 -20.53 -9.32
C ARG A 354 -15.09 -20.34 -7.96
N ALA A 355 -14.67 -19.32 -7.22
CA ALA A 355 -15.21 -19.05 -5.90
C ALA A 355 -16.67 -18.61 -5.90
N LEU A 356 -17.06 -17.80 -6.88
CA LEU A 356 -18.45 -17.41 -7.08
C LEU A 356 -19.32 -18.59 -7.53
N PHE A 357 -18.77 -19.50 -8.33
CA PHE A 357 -19.47 -20.70 -8.80
C PHE A 357 -19.70 -21.75 -7.70
N ILE A 358 -18.74 -21.89 -6.77
CA ILE A 358 -18.82 -22.80 -5.62
C ILE A 358 -19.95 -22.43 -4.65
N GLU A 359 -20.26 -21.14 -4.52
CA GLU A 359 -21.22 -20.62 -3.53
C GLU A 359 -20.96 -21.12 -2.09
N PRO A 360 -19.78 -20.84 -1.49
CA PRO A 360 -19.44 -21.28 -0.13
C PRO A 360 -20.31 -20.59 0.94
N ASP A 361 -20.42 -21.19 2.13
CA ASP A 361 -21.14 -20.57 3.27
C ASP A 361 -20.51 -19.26 3.73
N LEU A 362 -19.19 -19.18 3.66
CA LEU A 362 -18.41 -17.99 3.93
C LEU A 362 -17.39 -17.75 2.81
N LEU A 363 -17.63 -16.71 2.03
CA LEU A 363 -16.72 -16.26 0.97
C LEU A 363 -15.77 -15.19 1.50
N LEU A 364 -14.47 -15.42 1.42
CA LEU A 364 -13.43 -14.45 1.80
C LEU A 364 -12.76 -13.92 0.53
N LEU A 365 -12.88 -12.62 0.30
CA LEU A 365 -12.30 -11.92 -0.85
C LEU A 365 -11.24 -10.94 -0.36
N ASP A 366 -9.97 -11.17 -0.72
CA ASP A 366 -8.89 -10.24 -0.42
C ASP A 366 -8.60 -9.34 -1.62
N GLU A 367 -8.98 -8.06 -1.52
CA GLU A 367 -8.74 -7.02 -2.53
C GLU A 367 -9.18 -7.41 -3.96
N PRO A 368 -10.43 -7.88 -4.16
CA PRO A 368 -10.88 -8.44 -5.44
C PRO A 368 -10.92 -7.40 -6.57
N THR A 369 -11.03 -6.11 -6.26
CA THR A 369 -11.15 -5.03 -7.24
C THR A 369 -9.83 -4.69 -7.93
N ASN A 370 -8.67 -5.04 -7.36
CA ASN A 370 -7.35 -4.62 -7.87
C ASN A 370 -6.98 -5.21 -9.24
N HIS A 371 -7.60 -6.34 -9.62
CA HIS A 371 -7.36 -7.00 -10.91
C HIS A 371 -8.57 -6.91 -11.86
N LEU A 372 -9.61 -6.18 -11.45
CA LEU A 372 -10.83 -5.99 -12.20
C LEU A 372 -10.80 -4.63 -12.92
N ASP A 373 -11.39 -4.62 -14.11
CA ASP A 373 -11.70 -3.36 -14.79
C ASP A 373 -13.02 -2.82 -14.23
N LEU A 374 -13.30 -1.54 -14.52
CA LEU A 374 -14.49 -0.87 -14.00
C LEU A 374 -15.79 -1.65 -14.30
N HIS A 375 -15.89 -2.27 -15.49
CA HIS A 375 -17.07 -3.04 -15.87
C HIS A 375 -17.22 -4.30 -15.00
N ALA A 376 -16.15 -5.06 -14.81
CA ALA A 376 -16.17 -6.25 -13.96
C ALA A 376 -16.37 -5.90 -12.49
N VAL A 377 -15.88 -4.75 -12.00
CA VAL A 377 -16.15 -4.27 -10.63
C VAL A 377 -17.64 -4.00 -10.44
N LEU A 378 -18.28 -3.23 -11.33
CA LEU A 378 -19.71 -2.92 -11.25
C LEU A 378 -20.58 -4.18 -11.35
N TRP A 379 -20.18 -5.13 -12.18
CA TRP A 379 -20.84 -6.44 -12.25
C TRP A 379 -20.70 -7.22 -10.94
N LEU A 380 -19.49 -7.28 -10.38
CA LEU A 380 -19.21 -7.97 -9.11
C LEU A 380 -20.01 -7.34 -7.96
N GLU A 381 -20.10 -6.00 -7.89
CA GLU A 381 -20.94 -5.31 -6.91
C GLU A 381 -22.40 -5.76 -7.02
N SER A 382 -22.95 -5.71 -8.24
CA SER A 382 -24.34 -6.10 -8.50
C SER A 382 -24.61 -7.59 -8.21
N TYR A 383 -23.59 -8.43 -8.38
CA TYR A 383 -23.66 -9.86 -8.11
C TYR A 383 -23.60 -10.13 -6.60
N LEU A 384 -22.64 -9.53 -5.88
CA LEU A 384 -22.47 -9.71 -4.44
C LEU A 384 -23.63 -9.12 -3.64
N VAL A 385 -24.29 -8.05 -4.09
CA VAL A 385 -25.50 -7.53 -3.42
C VAL A 385 -26.63 -8.57 -3.39
N LYS A 386 -26.72 -9.45 -4.38
CA LYS A 386 -27.73 -10.51 -4.46
C LYS A 386 -27.28 -11.81 -3.79
N TRP A 387 -26.06 -11.84 -3.27
CA TRP A 387 -25.49 -13.03 -2.67
C TRP A 387 -26.23 -13.39 -1.37
N PRO A 388 -26.70 -14.63 -1.21
CA PRO A 388 -27.54 -15.01 -0.06
C PRO A 388 -26.74 -15.47 1.17
N LYS A 389 -25.44 -15.73 1.01
CA LYS A 389 -24.56 -16.29 2.06
C LYS A 389 -23.65 -15.21 2.65
N THR A 390 -22.75 -15.59 3.56
CA THR A 390 -21.87 -14.61 4.23
C THR A 390 -20.67 -14.29 3.35
N VAL A 391 -20.27 -13.02 3.30
CA VAL A 391 -19.07 -12.58 2.57
C VAL A 391 -18.23 -11.69 3.48
N ILE A 392 -16.91 -11.87 3.48
CA ILE A 392 -15.95 -10.90 4.02
C ILE A 392 -15.11 -10.38 2.86
N VAL A 393 -15.13 -9.07 2.63
CA VAL A 393 -14.32 -8.42 1.61
C VAL A 393 -13.33 -7.47 2.23
N VAL A 394 -12.05 -7.66 1.93
CA VAL A 394 -11.03 -6.63 2.12
C VAL A 394 -11.01 -5.76 0.87
N SER A 395 -11.25 -4.46 1.03
CA SER A 395 -11.20 -3.52 -0.08
C SER A 395 -10.84 -2.14 0.43
N HIS A 396 -10.05 -1.42 -0.34
CA HIS A 396 -9.83 0.02 -0.16
C HIS A 396 -10.81 0.89 -0.97
N ALA A 397 -11.65 0.29 -1.82
CA ALA A 397 -12.62 1.01 -2.63
C ALA A 397 -13.88 1.36 -1.81
N ARG A 398 -14.00 2.64 -1.45
CA ARG A 398 -15.11 3.15 -0.61
C ARG A 398 -16.48 2.93 -1.23
N GLU A 399 -16.63 3.19 -2.53
CA GLU A 399 -17.90 3.02 -3.26
C GLU A 399 -18.36 1.56 -3.28
N PHE A 400 -17.42 0.65 -3.51
CA PHE A 400 -17.65 -0.80 -3.47
C PHE A 400 -18.13 -1.24 -2.08
N LEU A 401 -17.40 -0.85 -1.02
CA LEU A 401 -17.79 -1.17 0.36
C LEU A 401 -19.17 -0.60 0.72
N ASN A 402 -19.44 0.65 0.35
CA ASN A 402 -20.73 1.28 0.63
C ASN A 402 -21.91 0.58 -0.05
N THR A 403 -21.69 -0.07 -1.19
CA THR A 403 -22.73 -0.75 -1.97
C THR A 403 -22.95 -2.18 -1.52
N VAL A 404 -21.86 -2.93 -1.24
CA VAL A 404 -21.91 -4.38 -1.02
C VAL A 404 -22.09 -4.75 0.46
N VAL A 405 -21.48 -3.98 1.36
CA VAL A 405 -21.26 -4.38 2.76
C VAL A 405 -22.38 -3.86 3.68
N THR A 406 -22.79 -4.69 4.64
CA THR A 406 -23.77 -4.36 5.68
C THR A 406 -23.12 -3.95 7.00
N ASP A 407 -21.91 -4.45 7.27
CA ASP A 407 -21.20 -4.29 8.54
C ASP A 407 -19.67 -4.17 8.30
N ILE A 408 -18.98 -3.30 9.02
CA ILE A 408 -17.54 -3.07 8.87
C ILE A 408 -16.77 -3.72 10.01
N LEU A 409 -15.77 -4.54 9.69
CA LEU A 409 -14.78 -5.06 10.62
C LEU A 409 -13.53 -4.19 10.52
N HIS A 410 -13.23 -3.45 11.57
CA HIS A 410 -12.08 -2.54 11.61
C HIS A 410 -10.96 -3.15 12.44
N LEU A 411 -9.83 -3.41 11.78
CA LEU A 411 -8.61 -3.91 12.40
C LEU A 411 -7.65 -2.75 12.68
N HIS A 412 -7.57 -2.35 13.95
CA HIS A 412 -6.76 -1.22 14.41
C HIS A 412 -6.20 -1.47 15.81
N GLY A 413 -4.93 -1.12 16.04
CA GLY A 413 -4.29 -1.25 17.35
C GLY A 413 -4.29 -2.69 17.89
N GLN A 414 -4.08 -3.67 17.02
CA GLN A 414 -4.14 -5.11 17.33
C GLN A 414 -5.51 -5.61 17.82
N LYS A 415 -6.58 -4.83 17.62
CA LYS A 415 -7.95 -5.20 17.98
C LYS A 415 -8.85 -5.21 16.76
N LEU A 416 -9.74 -6.19 16.70
CA LEU A 416 -10.79 -6.29 15.70
C LEU A 416 -12.09 -5.74 16.30
N THR A 417 -12.69 -4.73 15.65
CA THR A 417 -13.89 -4.06 16.13
C THR A 417 -14.97 -4.08 15.06
N ALA A 418 -16.19 -4.51 15.40
CA ALA A 418 -17.31 -4.60 14.48
C ALA A 418 -18.20 -3.35 14.57
N TYR A 419 -18.51 -2.75 13.43
CA TYR A 419 -19.39 -1.61 13.27
C TYR A 419 -20.57 -2.00 12.38
N LYS A 420 -21.78 -1.61 12.78
CA LYS A 420 -22.99 -1.85 11.98
C LYS A 420 -23.21 -0.70 10.99
N GLY A 421 -23.47 -1.02 9.74
CA GLY A 421 -23.70 -0.05 8.67
C GLY A 421 -22.61 -0.04 7.61
N ASN A 422 -22.79 0.84 6.63
CA ASN A 422 -21.88 1.01 5.50
C ASN A 422 -20.59 1.75 5.91
N TYR A 423 -19.67 1.92 4.95
CA TYR A 423 -18.38 2.55 5.18
C TYR A 423 -18.51 4.01 5.66
N ASP A 424 -19.46 4.78 5.12
CA ASP A 424 -19.68 6.17 5.54
C ASP A 424 -20.14 6.30 7.01
N ILE A 425 -21.03 5.39 7.45
CA ILE A 425 -21.47 5.34 8.86
C ILE A 425 -20.30 4.96 9.76
N PHE A 426 -19.47 4.01 9.33
CA PHE A 426 -18.24 3.65 10.03
C PHE A 426 -17.29 4.84 10.20
N GLU A 427 -16.97 5.58 9.12
CA GLU A 427 -16.05 6.73 9.21
C GLU A 427 -16.58 7.79 10.18
N ARG A 428 -17.87 8.14 10.11
CA ARG A 428 -18.49 9.09 11.05
C ARG A 428 -18.44 8.62 12.49
N THR A 429 -18.79 7.36 12.73
CA THR A 429 -18.79 6.76 14.09
C THR A 429 -17.36 6.72 14.65
N ARG A 430 -16.38 6.37 13.82
CA ARG A 430 -14.96 6.37 14.19
C ARG A 430 -14.47 7.78 14.55
N GLU A 431 -14.78 8.78 13.72
CA GLU A 431 -14.40 10.17 14.01
C GLU A 431 -15.01 10.69 15.31
N GLU A 432 -16.28 10.37 15.58
CA GLU A 432 -16.95 10.75 16.82
C GLU A 432 -16.32 10.06 18.03
N GLN A 433 -16.01 8.76 17.91
CA GLN A 433 -15.30 8.00 18.95
C GLN A 433 -13.91 8.59 19.23
N LEU A 434 -13.14 8.91 18.19
CA LEU A 434 -11.83 9.54 18.33
C LEU A 434 -11.92 10.91 18.99
N LYS A 435 -12.87 11.76 18.59
CA LYS A 435 -13.10 13.08 19.22
C LYS A 435 -13.49 12.94 20.69
N ASN A 436 -14.33 11.95 21.03
CA ASN A 436 -14.73 11.70 22.41
C ASN A 436 -13.58 11.16 23.26
N GLN A 437 -12.75 10.26 22.71
CA GLN A 437 -11.54 9.77 23.37
C GLN A 437 -10.52 10.90 23.60
N GLN A 438 -10.28 11.75 22.60
CA GLN A 438 -9.39 12.92 22.73
C GLN A 438 -9.85 13.85 23.85
N LYS A 439 -11.15 14.19 23.90
CA LYS A 439 -11.72 15.01 24.98
C LYS A 439 -11.61 14.34 26.35
N ALA A 440 -11.78 13.02 26.42
CA ALA A 440 -11.64 12.26 27.66
C ALA A 440 -10.19 12.24 28.16
N ILE A 441 -9.22 12.06 27.26
CA ILE A 441 -7.79 12.13 27.57
C ILE A 441 -7.42 13.53 28.05
N GLU A 442 -7.82 14.57 27.32
CA GLU A 442 -7.54 15.96 27.71
C GLU A 442 -8.17 16.30 29.07
N ALA A 443 -9.41 15.86 29.34
CA ALA A 443 -10.05 16.06 30.64
C ALA A 443 -9.33 15.32 31.77
N ASN A 444 -8.80 14.12 31.49
CA ASN A 444 -8.00 13.35 32.44
C ASN A 444 -6.64 14.01 32.69
N GLU A 445 -5.93 14.44 31.64
CA GLU A 445 -4.68 15.18 31.73
C GLU A 445 -4.84 16.49 32.53
N ARG A 446 -5.88 17.27 32.26
CA ARG A 446 -6.20 18.48 33.06
C ARG A 446 -6.45 18.13 34.52
N SER A 447 -7.17 17.05 34.79
CA SER A 447 -7.46 16.58 36.16
C SER A 447 -6.19 16.12 36.87
N ARG A 448 -5.30 15.40 36.17
CA ARG A 448 -3.99 14.98 36.66
C ARG A 448 -3.10 16.19 36.93
N ALA A 449 -3.00 17.13 36.00
CA ALA A 449 -2.22 18.36 36.15
C ALA A 449 -2.72 19.21 37.34
N HIS A 450 -4.04 19.33 37.51
CA HIS A 450 -4.62 20.03 38.66
C HIS A 450 -4.29 19.35 40.00
N MET A 451 -4.38 18.01 40.07
CA MET A 451 -4.01 17.25 41.26
C MET A 451 -2.51 17.30 41.54
N GLN A 452 -1.67 17.26 40.50
CA GLN A 452 -0.22 17.38 40.59
C GLN A 452 0.19 18.76 41.11
N ALA A 453 -0.37 19.84 40.55
CA ALA A 453 -0.12 21.20 41.02
C ALA A 453 -0.53 21.41 42.50
N PHE A 454 -1.61 20.76 42.94
CA PHE A 454 -2.01 20.77 44.35
C PHE A 454 -1.01 20.02 45.24
N ILE A 455 -0.57 18.83 44.80
CA ILE A 455 0.44 18.04 45.51
C ILE A 455 1.73 18.85 45.64
N ASP A 456 2.24 19.42 44.56
CA ASP A 456 3.51 20.16 44.54
C ASP A 456 3.44 21.42 45.42
N LYS A 457 2.33 22.14 45.39
CA LYS A 457 2.12 23.34 46.21
C LYS A 457 2.01 23.06 47.70
N PHE A 458 1.46 21.91 48.10
CA PHE A 458 1.18 21.59 49.51
C PHE A 458 2.03 20.44 50.08
N ARG A 459 2.99 19.91 49.31
CA ARG A 459 3.87 18.79 49.69
C ARG A 459 4.60 19.02 51.00
N TYR A 460 5.01 20.26 51.27
CA TYR A 460 5.79 20.64 52.46
C TYR A 460 4.93 21.19 53.61
N ASN A 461 3.60 21.22 53.49
CA ASN A 461 2.72 21.74 54.53
C ASN A 461 2.17 20.61 55.42
N ALA A 462 2.73 20.50 56.63
CA ALA A 462 2.38 19.46 57.60
C ALA A 462 0.89 19.38 57.97
N LYS A 463 0.16 20.52 57.96
CA LYS A 463 -1.28 20.55 58.32
C LYS A 463 -2.20 19.95 57.25
N ARG A 464 -1.72 19.80 56.01
CA ARG A 464 -2.51 19.30 54.86
C ARG A 464 -2.01 17.94 54.34
N ALA A 465 -1.12 17.29 55.07
CA ALA A 465 -0.48 16.03 54.67
C ALA A 465 -1.49 14.92 54.34
N SER A 466 -2.57 14.79 55.12
CA SER A 466 -3.62 13.77 54.86
C SER A 466 -4.37 14.01 53.53
N LEU A 467 -4.61 15.27 53.16
CA LEU A 467 -5.27 15.64 51.92
C LEU A 467 -4.38 15.38 50.70
N VAL A 468 -3.09 15.66 50.83
CA VAL A 468 -2.07 15.40 49.80
C VAL A 468 -1.92 13.90 49.57
N GLN A 469 -1.84 13.10 50.65
CA GLN A 469 -1.78 11.62 50.56
C GLN A 469 -3.01 11.02 49.86
N SER A 470 -4.20 11.55 50.14
CA SER A 470 -5.44 11.14 49.45
C SER A 470 -5.39 11.44 47.94
N ARG A 471 -4.84 12.60 47.54
CA ARG A 471 -4.70 12.99 46.12
C ARG A 471 -3.60 12.21 45.40
N ILE A 472 -2.51 11.86 46.07
CA ILE A 472 -1.48 10.95 45.53
C ILE A 472 -2.10 9.59 45.22
N LYS A 473 -2.86 9.02 46.17
CA LYS A 473 -3.55 7.74 45.96
C LYS A 473 -4.62 7.81 44.86
N ALA A 474 -5.29 8.96 44.71
CA ALA A 474 -6.25 9.19 43.63
C ALA A 474 -5.56 9.29 42.26
N LEU A 475 -4.38 9.90 42.19
CA LEU A 475 -3.57 10.00 40.98
C LEU A 475 -3.03 8.63 40.56
N ASP A 476 -2.57 7.81 41.51
CA ASP A 476 -2.14 6.43 41.24
C ASP A 476 -3.30 5.55 40.75
N ARG A 477 -4.51 5.75 41.28
CA ARG A 477 -5.70 5.00 40.86
C ARG A 477 -6.19 5.36 39.46
N LEU A 478 -5.87 6.57 38.97
CA LEU A 478 -6.35 7.04 37.66
C LEU A 478 -5.70 6.32 36.47
N GLY A 479 -4.66 5.51 36.68
CA GLY A 479 -4.03 4.67 35.65
C GLY A 479 -3.40 5.48 34.50
N HIS A 480 -2.44 4.93 33.78
CA HIS A 480 -2.06 5.54 32.49
C HIS A 480 -3.16 5.14 31.50
N MET A 481 -3.82 6.12 30.86
CA MET A 481 -4.63 5.80 29.68
C MET A 481 -3.66 5.63 28.52
N ASP A 482 -3.88 4.63 27.67
CA ASP A 482 -3.10 4.43 26.46
C ASP A 482 -3.23 5.67 25.56
N GLU A 483 -2.12 6.15 25.02
CA GLU A 483 -2.11 7.26 24.08
C GLU A 483 -2.93 6.90 22.84
N ILE A 484 -3.69 7.87 22.29
CA ILE A 484 -4.33 7.69 20.99
C ILE A 484 -3.19 7.66 19.96
N VAL A 485 -2.83 6.46 19.51
CA VAL A 485 -1.99 6.27 18.33
C VAL A 485 -2.84 6.68 17.13
N ASN A 486 -2.75 7.95 16.74
CA ASN A 486 -3.29 8.41 15.47
C ASN A 486 -2.42 7.83 14.35
N ASP A 487 -3.08 7.44 13.26
CA ASP A 487 -2.38 7.10 12.04
C ASP A 487 -1.63 8.36 11.53
N PRO A 488 -0.34 8.26 11.16
CA PRO A 488 0.41 9.39 10.64
C PRO A 488 -0.21 9.87 9.33
N ASP A 489 -0.39 11.19 9.20
CA ASP A 489 -0.86 11.80 7.96
C ASP A 489 0.21 11.65 6.87
N TYR A 490 -0.16 11.03 5.74
CA TYR A 490 0.70 10.98 4.56
C TYR A 490 0.52 12.26 3.74
N LYS A 491 1.62 12.98 3.50
CA LYS A 491 1.64 14.14 2.59
C LYS A 491 2.31 13.75 1.28
N PHE A 492 1.49 13.40 0.30
CA PHE A 492 1.91 13.13 -1.07
C PHE A 492 2.01 14.44 -1.86
N GLU A 493 3.14 15.13 -1.72
CA GLU A 493 3.44 16.35 -2.47
C GLU A 493 4.41 16.07 -3.61
N PHE A 494 3.98 16.37 -4.84
CA PHE A 494 4.84 16.30 -6.02
C PHE A 494 5.50 17.64 -6.26
N PRO A 495 6.83 17.69 -6.49
CA PRO A 495 7.51 18.94 -6.79
C PRO A 495 7.00 19.50 -8.11
N THR A 496 6.77 20.81 -8.15
CA THR A 496 6.45 21.52 -9.39
C THR A 496 7.69 21.51 -10.32
N PRO A 497 7.53 21.28 -11.63
CA PRO A 497 8.66 21.32 -12.56
C PRO A 497 9.28 22.72 -12.64
N ASP A 498 10.61 22.82 -12.50
CA ASP A 498 11.34 24.10 -12.61
C ASP A 498 11.28 24.70 -14.04
N ASP A 499 11.25 23.86 -15.08
CA ASP A 499 11.16 24.26 -16.49
C ASP A 499 9.81 23.81 -17.06
N ARG A 500 8.92 24.77 -17.36
CA ARG A 500 7.61 24.50 -17.96
C ARG A 500 7.75 24.44 -19.48
N PRO A 501 7.61 23.26 -20.12
CA PRO A 501 7.55 23.19 -21.58
C PRO A 501 6.38 24.01 -22.13
N GLY A 502 6.60 24.74 -23.23
CA GLY A 502 5.50 25.36 -23.97
C GLY A 502 4.58 24.32 -24.61
N PRO A 503 3.29 24.63 -24.84
CA PRO A 503 2.38 23.74 -25.54
C PRO A 503 2.77 23.61 -27.03
N PRO A 504 2.52 22.45 -27.68
CA PRO A 504 1.98 21.21 -27.11
C PRO A 504 3.05 20.41 -26.35
N VAL A 505 2.69 19.79 -25.22
CA VAL A 505 3.64 18.96 -24.47
C VAL A 505 3.80 17.60 -25.15
N ILE A 506 2.68 16.95 -25.43
CA ILE A 506 2.59 15.69 -26.17
C ILE A 506 1.43 15.79 -27.16
N SER A 507 1.64 15.40 -28.41
CA SER A 507 0.58 15.40 -29.44
C SER A 507 0.70 14.16 -30.33
N PHE A 508 -0.41 13.47 -30.50
CA PHE A 508 -0.58 12.36 -31.43
C PHE A 508 -1.27 12.89 -32.69
N SER A 509 -0.70 12.59 -33.86
CA SER A 509 -1.26 12.96 -35.17
C SER A 509 -1.31 11.73 -36.07
N ASP A 510 -2.53 11.28 -36.37
CA ASP A 510 -2.87 10.09 -37.16
C ASP A 510 -2.09 8.84 -36.75
N ALA A 511 -1.79 8.73 -35.45
CA ALA A 511 -0.93 7.69 -34.92
C ALA A 511 -1.69 6.35 -34.88
N SER A 512 -1.17 5.34 -35.56
CA SER A 512 -1.66 3.96 -35.49
C SER A 512 -0.57 3.04 -34.96
N PHE A 513 -0.96 2.02 -34.20
CA PHE A 513 0.00 1.09 -33.61
C PHE A 513 -0.59 -0.31 -33.47
N GLY A 514 0.22 -1.31 -33.79
CA GLY A 514 -0.02 -2.73 -33.49
C GLY A 514 1.30 -3.43 -33.19
N TYR A 515 1.27 -4.46 -32.35
CA TYR A 515 2.46 -5.27 -32.11
C TYR A 515 2.83 -6.06 -33.37
N PRO A 516 4.12 -6.35 -33.61
CA PRO A 516 4.55 -7.13 -34.77
C PRO A 516 3.83 -8.47 -34.87
N GLY A 517 3.19 -8.75 -36.01
CA GLY A 517 2.43 -9.99 -36.23
C GLY A 517 1.04 -10.04 -35.59
N GLY A 518 0.59 -8.96 -34.92
CA GLY A 518 -0.75 -8.82 -34.35
C GLY A 518 -1.63 -7.83 -35.13
N PRO A 519 -2.94 -7.77 -34.79
CA PRO A 519 -3.82 -6.73 -35.32
C PRO A 519 -3.39 -5.34 -34.80
N LEU A 520 -3.77 -4.30 -35.56
CA LEU A 520 -3.65 -2.92 -35.11
C LEU A 520 -4.53 -2.72 -33.87
N LEU A 521 -3.94 -2.21 -32.78
CA LEU A 521 -4.64 -1.88 -31.55
C LEU A 521 -5.26 -0.48 -31.63
N PHE A 522 -4.59 0.42 -32.34
CA PHE A 522 -4.98 1.82 -32.48
C PHE A 522 -4.98 2.23 -33.95
N HIS A 523 -6.00 3.00 -34.34
CA HIS A 523 -6.17 3.55 -35.67
C HIS A 523 -6.34 5.06 -35.60
N ASN A 524 -5.50 5.81 -36.31
CA ASN A 524 -5.59 7.26 -36.51
C ASN A 524 -5.86 8.05 -35.21
N LEU A 525 -5.09 7.79 -34.16
CA LEU A 525 -5.23 8.50 -32.89
C LEU A 525 -4.77 9.96 -33.04
N ASN A 526 -5.67 10.87 -32.65
CA ASN A 526 -5.48 12.31 -32.68
C ASN A 526 -5.86 12.90 -31.32
N PHE A 527 -4.88 13.16 -30.45
CA PHE A 527 -5.09 13.81 -29.16
C PHE A 527 -3.82 14.50 -28.66
N GLY A 528 -3.98 15.52 -27.81
CA GLY A 528 -2.89 16.24 -27.15
C GLY A 528 -2.98 16.14 -25.63
N ILE A 529 -1.84 16.30 -24.96
CA ILE A 529 -1.74 16.44 -23.50
C ILE A 529 -0.99 17.74 -23.22
N ASP A 530 -1.59 18.58 -22.37
CA ASP A 530 -1.01 19.81 -21.87
C ASP A 530 -0.52 19.65 -20.42
N LEU A 531 0.25 20.62 -19.90
CA LEU A 531 0.84 20.54 -18.55
C LEU A 531 -0.20 20.42 -17.43
N ASP A 532 -1.36 21.05 -17.58
CA ASP A 532 -2.42 21.04 -16.58
C ASP A 532 -3.45 19.92 -16.80
N SER A 533 -3.22 19.05 -17.79
CA SER A 533 -4.16 17.99 -18.15
C SER A 533 -4.17 16.87 -17.10
N ARG A 534 -5.39 16.53 -16.62
CA ARG A 534 -5.64 15.31 -15.85
C ARG A 534 -6.45 14.34 -16.71
N VAL A 535 -5.79 13.31 -17.21
CA VAL A 535 -6.38 12.36 -18.17
C VAL A 535 -6.58 11.00 -17.50
N ALA A 536 -7.80 10.49 -17.54
CA ALA A 536 -8.15 9.14 -17.10
C ALA A 536 -8.41 8.24 -18.32
N MET A 537 -7.73 7.09 -18.40
CA MET A 537 -7.91 6.12 -19.47
C MET A 537 -8.81 4.96 -19.03
N VAL A 538 -10.03 4.90 -19.55
CA VAL A 538 -11.02 3.87 -19.26
C VAL A 538 -11.13 2.86 -20.40
N GLY A 539 -11.55 1.64 -20.09
CA GLY A 539 -11.64 0.52 -21.05
C GLY A 539 -11.36 -0.84 -20.40
N PRO A 540 -11.68 -1.94 -21.10
CA PRO A 540 -11.41 -3.29 -20.61
C PRO A 540 -9.91 -3.59 -20.56
N ASN A 541 -9.54 -4.59 -19.76
CA ASN A 541 -8.16 -5.06 -19.71
C ASN A 541 -7.75 -5.66 -21.07
N GLY A 542 -6.53 -5.36 -21.53
CA GLY A 542 -6.02 -5.85 -22.81
C GLY A 542 -6.35 -4.98 -24.03
N ILE A 543 -7.16 -3.92 -23.91
CA ILE A 543 -7.47 -3.00 -25.03
C ILE A 543 -6.27 -2.15 -25.49
N GLY A 544 -5.18 -2.14 -24.72
CA GLY A 544 -3.95 -1.39 -25.05
C GLY A 544 -3.65 -0.18 -24.15
N LYS A 545 -4.29 -0.01 -22.99
CA LYS A 545 -4.01 1.11 -22.05
C LYS A 545 -2.53 1.23 -21.70
N SER A 546 -1.89 0.13 -21.34
CA SER A 546 -0.45 0.13 -21.06
C SER A 546 0.37 0.44 -22.31
N THR A 547 -0.09 0.01 -23.49
CA THR A 547 0.56 0.29 -24.78
C THR A 547 0.52 1.78 -25.11
N ILE A 548 -0.60 2.48 -24.90
CA ILE A 548 -0.67 3.93 -25.13
C ILE A 548 0.20 4.71 -24.13
N LEU A 549 0.28 4.27 -22.87
CA LEU A 549 1.22 4.86 -21.90
C LEU A 549 2.68 4.69 -22.34
N LYS A 550 3.04 3.54 -22.93
CA LYS A 550 4.37 3.30 -23.51
C LYS A 550 4.65 4.16 -24.76
N LEU A 551 3.63 4.41 -25.59
CA LEU A 551 3.73 5.35 -26.71
C LEU A 551 3.94 6.79 -26.22
N ILE A 552 3.22 7.21 -25.18
CA ILE A 552 3.39 8.52 -24.52
C ILE A 552 4.80 8.65 -23.93
N ALA A 553 5.27 7.62 -23.22
CA ALA A 553 6.60 7.58 -22.61
C ALA A 553 7.74 7.54 -23.64
N GLY A 554 7.45 7.09 -24.86
CA GLY A 554 8.45 6.95 -25.92
C GLY A 554 9.16 5.63 -26.01
N GLU A 555 8.74 4.64 -25.23
CA GLU A 555 9.28 3.27 -25.27
C GLU A 555 8.86 2.55 -26.56
N LEU A 556 7.70 2.91 -27.11
CA LEU A 556 7.18 2.39 -28.36
C LEU A 556 7.09 3.51 -29.40
N GLN A 557 7.31 3.15 -30.66
CA GLN A 557 7.08 4.03 -31.79
C GLN A 557 5.78 3.64 -32.51
N PRO A 558 4.99 4.61 -33.00
CA PRO A 558 3.80 4.31 -33.78
C PRO A 558 4.19 3.57 -35.08
N SER A 559 3.33 2.66 -35.54
CA SER A 559 3.50 1.97 -36.82
C SER A 559 3.26 2.90 -38.00
N SER A 560 2.34 3.86 -37.85
CA SER A 560 2.10 4.95 -38.80
C SER A 560 1.67 6.21 -38.06
N GLY A 561 1.77 7.38 -38.70
CA GLY A 561 1.52 8.68 -38.07
C GLY A 561 2.68 9.15 -37.20
N THR A 562 2.47 10.22 -36.42
CA THR A 562 3.52 10.87 -35.64
C THR A 562 3.10 11.13 -34.19
N VAL A 563 4.06 10.95 -33.27
CA VAL A 563 3.90 11.34 -31.86
C VAL A 563 4.93 12.40 -31.53
N PHE A 564 4.48 13.65 -31.44
CA PHE A 564 5.28 14.79 -31.01
C PHE A 564 5.40 14.81 -29.48
N ARG A 565 6.62 15.02 -28.98
CA ARG A 565 6.94 15.14 -27.56
C ARG A 565 7.93 16.29 -27.39
N SER A 566 7.63 17.23 -26.51
CA SER A 566 8.55 18.34 -26.21
C SER A 566 9.84 17.82 -25.56
N ALA A 567 11.01 18.23 -26.05
CA ALA A 567 12.30 17.75 -25.53
C ALA A 567 12.56 18.12 -24.05
N LYS A 568 11.83 19.12 -23.53
CA LYS A 568 11.90 19.56 -22.13
C LYS A 568 11.03 18.73 -21.18
N VAL A 569 10.12 17.91 -21.70
CA VAL A 569 9.21 17.13 -20.85
C VAL A 569 9.96 15.99 -20.16
N ARG A 570 9.80 15.88 -18.85
CA ARG A 570 10.26 14.72 -18.07
C ARG A 570 9.04 13.89 -17.71
N ILE A 571 9.00 12.66 -18.20
CA ILE A 571 7.89 11.73 -17.96
C ILE A 571 8.33 10.73 -16.90
N ALA A 572 7.56 10.64 -15.82
CA ALA A 572 7.66 9.56 -14.85
C ALA A 572 6.53 8.56 -15.11
N VAL A 573 6.89 7.32 -15.41
CA VAL A 573 5.92 6.24 -15.65
C VAL A 573 5.86 5.36 -14.41
N PHE A 574 4.66 5.14 -13.91
CA PHE A 574 4.40 4.14 -12.88
C PHE A 574 3.52 3.04 -13.48
N SER A 575 3.99 1.80 -13.37
CA SER A 575 3.27 0.62 -13.89
C SER A 575 3.21 -0.46 -12.83
N GLN A 576 2.21 -1.34 -12.93
CA GLN A 576 1.95 -2.42 -11.98
C GLN A 576 3.13 -3.39 -11.81
N HIS A 577 4.01 -3.52 -12.81
CA HIS A 577 5.19 -4.40 -12.79
C HIS A 577 6.49 -3.71 -12.36
N HIS A 578 6.47 -2.44 -11.92
CA HIS A 578 7.72 -1.77 -11.49
C HIS A 578 8.34 -2.40 -10.24
N VAL A 579 7.56 -3.11 -9.44
CA VAL A 579 8.04 -3.86 -8.26
C VAL A 579 9.01 -4.97 -8.66
N ASP A 580 8.78 -5.64 -9.80
CA ASP A 580 9.64 -6.72 -10.31
C ASP A 580 11.05 -6.21 -10.69
N GLY A 581 11.19 -4.89 -10.90
CA GLY A 581 12.47 -4.23 -11.16
C GLY A 581 13.20 -3.74 -9.90
N LEU A 582 12.61 -3.88 -8.72
CA LEU A 582 13.22 -3.50 -7.44
C LEU A 582 14.04 -4.65 -6.88
N ASP A 583 15.21 -4.33 -6.34
CA ASP A 583 16.02 -5.27 -5.58
C ASP A 583 15.41 -5.43 -4.16
N LEU A 584 14.48 -6.36 -4.02
CA LEU A 584 13.73 -6.61 -2.79
C LEU A 584 14.62 -7.01 -1.60
N SER A 585 15.86 -7.46 -1.85
CA SER A 585 16.84 -7.81 -0.82
C SER A 585 17.46 -6.58 -0.16
N SER A 586 17.44 -5.43 -0.86
CA SER A 586 17.97 -4.16 -0.36
C SER A 586 16.94 -3.42 0.50
N ASN A 587 17.39 -2.49 1.33
CA ASN A 587 16.47 -1.63 2.09
C ASN A 587 16.10 -0.36 1.29
N PRO A 588 14.94 0.26 1.57
CA PRO A 588 14.48 1.43 0.82
C PRO A 588 15.49 2.60 0.80
N LEU A 589 16.18 2.84 1.91
CA LEU A 589 17.15 3.94 2.02
C LEU A 589 18.37 3.73 1.12
N LEU A 590 18.96 2.53 1.14
CA LEU A 590 20.10 2.18 0.29
C LEU A 590 19.71 2.21 -1.18
N TYR A 591 18.51 1.76 -1.50
CA TYR A 591 17.98 1.84 -2.86
C TYR A 591 17.90 3.30 -3.35
N MET A 592 17.32 4.20 -2.53
CA MET A 592 17.26 5.63 -2.84
C MET A 592 18.65 6.28 -2.96
N MET A 593 19.60 5.90 -2.10
CA MET A 593 20.99 6.38 -2.19
C MET A 593 21.69 5.93 -3.48
N ARG A 594 21.35 4.74 -3.99
CA ARG A 594 21.88 4.22 -5.26
C ARG A 594 21.29 4.95 -6.46
N CYS A 595 19.99 5.26 -6.41
CA CYS A 595 19.31 5.98 -7.48
C CYS A 595 19.67 7.48 -7.53
N TYR A 596 19.94 8.09 -6.38
CA TYR A 596 20.24 9.52 -6.24
C TYR A 596 21.60 9.75 -5.57
N PRO A 597 22.71 9.42 -6.25
CA PRO A 597 24.04 9.64 -5.70
C PRO A 597 24.28 11.14 -5.49
N GLY A 598 24.78 11.51 -4.31
CA GLY A 598 25.09 12.89 -3.93
C GLY A 598 23.99 13.64 -3.17
N VAL A 599 22.81 13.03 -2.98
CA VAL A 599 21.78 13.58 -2.07
C VAL A 599 22.08 13.14 -0.64
N PRO A 600 22.09 14.05 0.36
CA PRO A 600 22.29 13.68 1.75
C PRO A 600 21.26 12.66 2.26
N GLU A 601 21.73 11.68 3.05
CA GLU A 601 20.89 10.61 3.60
C GLU A 601 19.69 11.16 4.38
N GLN A 602 19.88 12.23 5.15
CA GLN A 602 18.81 12.87 5.93
C GLN A 602 17.66 13.36 5.05
N LYS A 603 17.96 13.90 3.86
CA LYS A 603 16.94 14.36 2.90
C LYS A 603 16.21 13.17 2.25
N LEU A 604 16.92 12.08 1.97
CA LEU A 604 16.33 10.84 1.46
C LEU A 604 15.44 10.17 2.52
N ARG A 605 15.86 10.18 3.79
CA ARG A 605 15.07 9.68 4.92
C ARG A 605 13.82 10.54 5.15
N ALA A 606 13.94 11.87 5.07
CA ALA A 606 12.79 12.77 5.17
C ALA A 606 11.80 12.54 4.02
N HIS A 607 12.31 12.36 2.79
CA HIS A 607 11.50 12.01 1.64
C HIS A 607 10.81 10.65 1.84
N LEU A 608 11.53 9.59 2.21
CA LEU A 608 10.91 8.29 2.53
C LEU A 608 9.85 8.41 3.65
N GLY A 609 10.12 9.25 4.65
CA GLY A 609 9.19 9.55 5.74
C GLY A 609 7.90 10.22 5.28
N SER A 610 7.95 11.14 4.30
CA SER A 610 6.72 11.75 3.74
C SER A 610 5.84 10.73 3.01
N PHE A 611 6.44 9.65 2.51
CA PHE A 611 5.74 8.50 1.91
C PHE A 611 5.33 7.43 2.94
N GLY A 612 5.53 7.67 4.24
CA GLY A 612 5.15 6.72 5.29
C GLY A 612 6.21 5.68 5.66
N VAL A 613 7.39 5.73 5.03
CA VAL A 613 8.50 4.83 5.33
C VAL A 613 9.42 5.49 6.36
N THR A 614 9.07 5.35 7.64
CA THR A 614 9.73 6.03 8.76
C THR A 614 10.61 5.10 9.61
N GLY A 615 11.60 5.68 10.28
CA GLY A 615 12.42 5.00 11.30
C GLY A 615 13.05 3.69 10.81
N ASN A 616 12.75 2.59 11.51
CA ASN A 616 13.27 1.26 11.22
C ASN A 616 12.76 0.68 9.90
N LEU A 617 11.59 1.11 9.42
CA LEU A 617 11.01 0.60 8.17
C LEU A 617 11.88 0.94 6.95
N ALA A 618 12.57 2.10 6.98
CA ALA A 618 13.50 2.51 5.93
C ALA A 618 14.80 1.67 5.91
N LEU A 619 15.10 0.96 6.99
CA LEU A 619 16.32 0.16 7.18
C LEU A 619 16.06 -1.33 7.01
N GLN A 620 14.81 -1.77 7.11
CA GLN A 620 14.39 -3.14 6.87
C GLN A 620 14.51 -3.52 5.38
N PRO A 621 14.84 -4.79 5.07
CA PRO A 621 14.83 -5.27 3.69
C PRO A 621 13.45 -5.11 3.07
N MET A 622 13.41 -4.69 1.81
CA MET A 622 12.16 -4.42 1.11
C MET A 622 11.21 -5.62 1.17
N TYR A 623 11.68 -6.87 0.98
CA TYR A 623 10.85 -8.10 1.08
C TYR A 623 10.06 -8.29 2.39
N THR A 624 10.46 -7.63 3.48
CA THR A 624 9.75 -7.72 4.78
C THR A 624 8.64 -6.68 4.94
N LEU A 625 8.57 -5.70 4.04
CA LEU A 625 7.61 -4.60 4.11
C LEU A 625 6.22 -5.07 3.68
N SER A 626 5.35 -5.31 4.65
CA SER A 626 3.98 -5.73 4.39
C SER A 626 3.13 -4.57 3.85
N GLY A 627 2.60 -4.75 2.63
CA GLY A 627 1.62 -3.85 2.01
C GLY A 627 2.16 -2.61 1.30
N PHE A 628 3.47 -2.55 1.03
CA PHE A 628 4.08 -1.63 0.04
C PHE A 628 4.77 -2.38 -1.12
N GLY A 629 4.41 -3.66 -1.32
CA GLY A 629 4.76 -4.40 -2.54
C GLY A 629 6.08 -5.14 -2.47
N CYS A 630 6.31 -6.00 -1.47
CA CYS A 630 7.46 -6.91 -1.52
C CYS A 630 7.22 -8.33 -0.95
N CYS A 631 6.00 -8.68 -0.55
CA CYS A 631 5.62 -10.10 -0.46
C CYS A 631 5.10 -10.51 -1.84
N GLY A 632 5.75 -11.50 -2.47
CA GLY A 632 5.37 -12.01 -3.79
C GLY A 632 3.92 -12.47 -3.81
N GLY A 633 3.01 -11.61 -4.28
CA GLY A 633 1.59 -11.92 -4.39
C GLY A 633 0.65 -10.71 -4.50
N THR A 634 0.99 -9.55 -3.93
CA THR A 634 0.04 -8.41 -3.91
C THR A 634 0.66 -7.10 -4.41
N ASN A 635 0.34 -6.79 -5.67
CA ASN A 635 0.79 -5.60 -6.41
C ASN A 635 -0.13 -4.40 -6.15
N SER A 636 0.14 -3.59 -5.13
CA SER A 636 -0.35 -2.20 -5.05
C SER A 636 0.36 -1.38 -3.97
N GLY A 637 1.30 -0.51 -4.37
CA GLY A 637 1.93 0.49 -3.49
C GLY A 637 3.01 1.33 -4.19
N PRO A 638 3.09 2.66 -3.97
CA PRO A 638 3.92 3.57 -4.77
C PRO A 638 5.39 3.55 -4.33
N CYS A 639 6.30 3.32 -5.28
CA CYS A 639 7.72 3.64 -5.16
C CYS A 639 8.16 4.44 -6.40
N PHE A 640 8.73 5.63 -6.19
CA PHE A 640 9.13 6.55 -7.25
C PHE A 640 10.56 6.29 -7.72
N VAL A 641 10.73 6.02 -9.02
CA VAL A 641 12.05 5.99 -9.66
C VAL A 641 11.98 6.77 -10.96
N SER A 642 12.72 7.88 -11.00
CA SER A 642 13.01 8.62 -12.24
C SER A 642 14.25 8.00 -12.88
N ARG A 643 14.10 7.29 -14.01
CA ARG A 643 15.26 6.96 -14.86
C ARG A 643 15.58 8.18 -15.72
N ARG A 644 16.75 8.79 -15.50
CA ARG A 644 17.34 9.72 -16.47
C ARG A 644 17.82 8.92 -17.69
N HIS A 645 17.05 8.92 -18.77
CA HIS A 645 17.61 8.63 -20.09
C HIS A 645 18.38 9.86 -20.56
N THR A 646 19.70 9.79 -20.46
CA THR A 646 20.59 10.63 -21.24
C THR A 646 20.73 9.97 -22.61
N HIS A 647 20.27 10.65 -23.65
CA HIS A 647 20.72 10.38 -25.02
C HIS A 647 21.68 11.50 -25.40
N GLY A 648 22.83 11.08 -25.94
CA GLY A 648 23.85 11.95 -26.49
C GLY A 648 23.46 12.51 -27.85
#